data_AF-A0A8J5X8H5-F1
#
_entry.id   AF-A0A8J5X8H5-F1
#
_cell.length_a   1.000
_cell.length_b   1.000
_cell.length_c   1.000
_cell.angle_alpha   90.00
_cell.angle_beta   90.00
_cell.angle_gamma   90.00
#
_symmetry.space_group_name_H-M   'P 1'
#
loop_
_entity.id
_entity.type
_entity.pdbx_description
1 polymer ?
#
loop_
_entity_poly.entity_id
_entity_poly.type
_entity_poly.pdbx_seq_one_letter_code
_entity_poly.pdbx_strand_id
1 'polypeptide(L)'
;MSRTDIIPGVSIPSALVANLYDKNAEPDDKLAQQVAQEQIIYVIEARGGDDKNVHGHVAGAVATANKIIDAQINSAPIFYAWKDHEEVKATLMQPNVIGAVLMTGTVLPEYSQAKLDGLMAEFKAAGKLVGASIYEAGVPERYSTKLPNPEGAKYKLAVIEFVIPGAKNGGSDKGPDGHRVDSIPIANGIIKAGGSCDLIRYEFDKHDAFAAEVEAFDAVLVRINPGQLSQGTTPGTQQRFDDLMNSLLAKGKLVWSSPGVQTCMGAKDALVKINHMSVGLPDTFAYYEKSELEAGFKKTCAFQPRVIKQNRGSAGEGIWLCWLEGKDYCTNFGDAMLEDDDKLKLMEMNDNHVEYHTVKEFVTFCVEGPDAEGAGEWKSTFPGKYLEGGKAAGGQLVDQRLLPRISEGEVRMLMVGPVLQMIIHKKPEGGLSAVGGNSAYTYFKPGCKEYETLERKFIDEDIPQLMKALEIENDPLPILWTGDFIPRDGDTPGSTEYVVGEFNCSCVGISKFQAVCGGEQTLADVSDADYYDACKLTDLMGTTAIMMLDQKKRPPRYNTKLPNPEGAKYKLAVIEFVIPGAKNGGSDKGPDGHRVDSIPIANGIIKAGGSCDLIRYEFDKHDAFAAEVEAFDAVLVRINPGQLSQGTTPGTQQRFDDLMNSLLAKGKLVWSSPGVQTCMGAKDALVKINHMSVGLPDTFAYYEKSELEAGFKKTCAFQPRVIKQNRGSAGEGIWLCWLEGKDYCTNFGDAMLEDDDKLKLMEMNDNHVEYHTVKEFITFCVEGPDAEGAGEWKSTFPGKYLEGGKAAGGQLVDQRLLPRISEGEVRMLMVGPVLQMIIHKKPEGGLSAVGGNSAYTYFKPGCKEYETLERKFIDEDIPQLMKALEIENDPLPILWTGDFIPRDGDTPGSTEYVVGEFNCSCVGISKFQAVCGGEQTLADVSDADYYEACELTDLMGTTAIMMLDQKKASA
;
A
#
# COMPACT_ATOMS: atom_id res chain seq x y z
N MET A 1 -39.72 11.47 30.27
CA MET A 1 -41.05 11.52 29.63
C MET A 1 -41.69 10.13 29.72
N SER A 2 -43.01 10.05 29.94
CA SER A 2 -43.75 8.79 30.09
C SER A 2 -44.05 8.10 28.75
N ARG A 3 -44.29 6.79 28.86
CA ARG A 3 -44.30 5.75 27.84
C ARG A 3 -45.64 5.66 27.08
N THR A 4 -46.02 6.66 26.31
CA THR A 4 -47.16 6.59 25.37
C THR A 4 -47.05 7.73 24.35
N ASP A 5 -46.56 7.39 23.15
CA ASP A 5 -46.92 7.97 21.84
C ASP A 5 -46.02 7.32 20.77
N ILE A 6 -46.34 6.08 20.39
CA ILE A 6 -45.70 5.37 19.27
C ILE A 6 -46.64 5.47 18.07
N ILE A 7 -46.13 6.05 16.99
CA ILE A 7 -46.79 6.11 15.67
C ILE A 7 -46.87 4.67 15.11
N PRO A 8 -48.04 4.18 14.64
CA PRO A 8 -48.14 2.87 14.01
C PRO A 8 -47.38 2.86 12.67
N GLY A 9 -46.42 1.95 12.50
CA GLY A 9 -45.75 1.69 11.21
C GLY A 9 -44.22 1.70 11.20
N VAL A 10 -43.54 1.89 12.33
CA VAL A 10 -42.06 1.88 12.40
C VAL A 10 -41.59 0.69 13.23
N SER A 11 -40.84 -0.25 12.62
CA SER A 11 -40.10 -1.27 13.36
C SER A 11 -38.70 -0.75 13.68
N ILE A 12 -38.39 -0.66 14.98
CA ILE A 12 -37.03 -0.40 15.46
C ILE A 12 -36.35 -1.76 15.66
N PRO A 13 -35.10 -1.97 15.18
CA PRO A 13 -34.37 -3.21 15.42
C PRO A 13 -34.26 -3.51 16.92
N SER A 14 -34.57 -4.75 17.32
CA SER A 14 -34.58 -5.21 18.71
C SER A 14 -33.24 -5.06 19.45
N ALA A 15 -32.13 -4.92 18.72
CA ALA A 15 -30.80 -4.66 19.27
C ALA A 15 -30.66 -3.25 19.90
N LEU A 16 -31.41 -2.25 19.41
CA LEU A 16 -31.33 -0.86 19.90
C LEU A 16 -32.04 -0.67 21.26
N VAL A 17 -33.03 -1.53 21.55
CA VAL A 17 -33.84 -1.45 22.78
C VAL A 17 -33.15 -2.13 23.98
N ALA A 18 -32.23 -3.07 23.73
CA ALA A 18 -31.54 -3.82 24.79
C ALA A 18 -30.49 -2.97 25.54
N ASN A 19 -29.82 -2.03 24.86
CA ASN A 19 -28.76 -1.20 25.48
C ASN A 19 -29.28 0.04 26.23
N LEU A 20 -30.58 0.35 26.15
CA LEU A 20 -31.18 1.50 26.84
C LEU A 20 -31.58 1.22 28.30
N TYR A 21 -31.42 -0.02 28.79
CA TYR A 21 -31.89 -0.42 30.13
C TYR A 21 -30.82 -1.01 31.05
N ASP A 22 -29.54 -0.99 30.67
CA ASP A 22 -28.48 -1.33 31.62
C ASP A 22 -28.13 -0.10 32.47
N LYS A 23 -28.44 -0.17 33.77
CA LYS A 23 -28.19 0.92 34.72
C LYS A 23 -26.73 1.01 35.17
N ASN A 24 -25.85 0.14 34.68
CA ASN A 24 -24.45 0.04 35.11
C ASN A 24 -23.42 0.18 33.98
N ALA A 25 -23.82 0.55 32.76
CA ALA A 25 -22.87 0.83 31.67
C ALA A 25 -22.54 2.33 31.62
N GLU A 26 -21.26 2.69 31.75
CA GLU A 26 -20.79 4.05 31.42
C GLU A 26 -20.90 4.26 29.89
N PRO A 27 -21.37 5.44 29.44
CA PRO A 27 -21.58 5.69 28.02
C PRO A 27 -20.24 5.90 27.31
N ASP A 28 -19.96 5.06 26.32
CA ASP A 28 -18.87 5.23 25.37
C ASP A 28 -19.13 6.46 24.48
N ASP A 29 -18.19 7.41 24.43
CA ASP A 29 -18.35 8.75 23.82
C ASP A 29 -18.76 8.69 22.34
N LYS A 30 -18.42 7.60 21.65
CA LYS A 30 -18.78 7.37 20.24
C LYS A 30 -20.27 7.08 20.03
N LEU A 31 -20.94 6.43 20.99
CA LEU A 31 -22.35 6.06 20.86
C LEU A 31 -23.27 7.26 21.10
N ALA A 32 -22.89 8.16 22.01
CA ALA A 32 -23.58 9.44 22.21
C ALA A 32 -23.41 10.37 20.99
N GLN A 33 -22.25 10.34 20.33
CA GLN A 33 -21.98 11.07 19.08
C GLN A 33 -22.82 10.56 17.90
N GLN A 34 -22.99 9.24 17.77
CA GLN A 34 -23.79 8.63 16.71
C GLN A 34 -25.29 8.95 16.87
N VAL A 35 -25.82 8.88 18.10
CA VAL A 35 -27.23 9.21 18.38
C VAL A 35 -27.53 10.70 18.17
N ALA A 36 -26.56 11.59 18.44
CA ALA A 36 -26.70 13.03 18.22
C ALA A 36 -26.62 13.41 16.72
N GLN A 37 -25.73 12.76 15.95
CA GLN A 37 -25.65 12.97 14.50
C GLN A 37 -26.89 12.46 13.76
N GLU A 38 -27.43 11.30 14.16
CA GLU A 38 -28.62 10.74 13.52
C GLU A 38 -29.91 11.52 13.85
N GLN A 39 -29.97 12.21 15.00
CA GLN A 39 -31.09 13.12 15.32
C GLN A 39 -31.07 14.45 14.56
N ILE A 40 -29.89 14.92 14.11
CA ILE A 40 -29.77 16.19 13.38
C ILE A 40 -30.12 16.03 11.89
N ILE A 41 -29.79 14.89 11.29
CA ILE A 41 -30.12 14.60 9.89
C ILE A 41 -31.63 14.40 9.70
N TYR A 42 -32.33 13.85 10.71
CA TYR A 42 -33.76 13.54 10.58
C TYR A 42 -34.71 14.75 10.74
N VAL A 43 -34.26 15.87 11.33
CA VAL A 43 -35.08 17.09 11.46
C VAL A 43 -35.06 17.95 10.19
N ILE A 44 -34.07 17.76 9.30
CA ILE A 44 -33.94 18.54 8.06
C ILE A 44 -34.74 17.92 6.90
N GLU A 45 -34.97 16.60 6.88
CA GLU A 45 -35.70 15.94 5.78
C GLU A 45 -37.20 15.76 6.02
N ALA A 46 -37.71 15.96 7.23
CA ALA A 46 -39.13 15.82 7.52
C ALA A 46 -39.81 17.19 7.72
N ARG A 47 -40.39 17.71 6.62
CA ARG A 47 -41.50 18.70 6.49
C ARG A 47 -41.11 20.06 5.92
N GLY A 48 -41.32 20.20 4.61
CA GLY A 48 -41.69 21.48 4.02
C GLY A 48 -43.07 21.91 4.54
N GLY A 49 -43.16 23.11 5.10
CA GLY A 49 -44.43 23.74 5.49
C GLY A 49 -44.30 24.69 6.69
N ASP A 50 -44.68 25.95 6.47
CA ASP A 50 -44.77 27.03 7.45
C ASP A 50 -45.44 26.64 8.78
N ASP A 51 -44.72 26.69 9.90
CA ASP A 51 -45.35 26.80 11.23
C ASP A 51 -44.48 27.58 12.24
N LYS A 52 -45.08 28.58 12.90
CA LYS A 52 -44.41 29.62 13.70
C LYS A 52 -44.08 29.21 15.15
N ASN A 53 -44.33 27.97 15.55
CA ASN A 53 -44.07 27.49 16.92
C ASN A 53 -42.75 26.72 17.11
N VAL A 54 -41.91 26.63 16.08
CA VAL A 54 -40.63 25.88 16.10
C VAL A 54 -39.47 26.67 16.74
N HIS A 55 -39.57 27.99 16.89
CA HIS A 55 -38.46 28.83 17.37
C HIS A 55 -38.04 28.61 18.83
N GLY A 56 -38.93 28.14 19.71
CA GLY A 56 -38.60 27.95 21.13
C GLY A 56 -37.75 26.70 21.42
N HIS A 57 -37.94 25.61 20.66
CA HIS A 57 -37.27 24.33 20.91
C HIS A 57 -35.96 24.20 20.13
N VAL A 58 -35.87 24.81 18.94
CA VAL A 58 -34.61 24.91 18.17
C VAL A 58 -33.61 25.83 18.88
N ALA A 59 -34.06 26.92 19.51
CA ALA A 59 -33.17 27.81 20.28
C ALA A 59 -32.52 27.11 21.48
N GLY A 60 -33.22 26.18 22.15
CA GLY A 60 -32.66 25.41 23.27
C GLY A 60 -31.65 24.34 22.84
N ALA A 61 -31.90 23.67 21.71
CA ALA A 61 -30.98 22.69 21.14
C ALA A 61 -29.71 23.34 20.57
N VAL A 62 -29.86 24.48 19.88
CA VAL A 62 -28.73 25.29 19.38
C VAL A 62 -27.92 25.89 20.53
N ALA A 63 -28.55 26.33 21.62
CA ALA A 63 -27.84 26.81 22.81
C ALA A 63 -27.07 25.70 23.56
N THR A 64 -27.52 24.45 23.46
CA THR A 64 -26.82 23.30 24.07
C THR A 64 -25.70 22.81 23.16
N ALA A 65 -25.92 22.77 21.84
CA ALA A 65 -24.87 22.49 20.86
C ALA A 65 -23.76 23.54 20.89
N ASN A 66 -24.11 24.83 20.99
CA ASN A 66 -23.14 25.91 21.13
C ASN A 66 -22.36 25.82 22.45
N LYS A 67 -22.97 25.36 23.56
CA LYS A 67 -22.22 25.11 24.81
C LYS A 67 -21.24 23.94 24.73
N ILE A 68 -21.55 22.92 23.93
CA ILE A 68 -20.67 21.77 23.70
C ILE A 68 -19.53 22.16 22.75
N ILE A 69 -19.83 22.95 21.72
CA ILE A 69 -18.85 23.55 20.81
C ILE A 69 -17.94 24.54 21.56
N ASP A 70 -18.49 25.39 22.42
CA ASP A 70 -17.73 26.32 23.27
C ASP A 70 -16.85 25.57 24.29
N ALA A 71 -17.29 24.41 24.80
CA ALA A 71 -16.46 23.56 25.65
C ALA A 71 -15.31 22.88 24.88
N GLN A 72 -15.53 22.50 23.61
CA GLN A 72 -14.51 21.94 22.73
C GLN A 72 -13.50 22.99 22.22
N ILE A 73 -13.94 24.23 21.96
CA ILE A 73 -13.05 25.33 21.56
C ILE A 73 -12.12 25.73 22.70
N ASN A 74 -12.56 25.58 23.96
CA ASN A 74 -11.74 25.92 25.13
C ASN A 74 -10.81 24.78 25.61
N SER A 75 -10.87 23.57 25.03
CA SER A 75 -10.00 22.43 25.39
C SER A 75 -8.92 22.11 24.34
N ALA A 76 -8.85 22.84 23.24
CA ALA A 76 -7.75 22.77 22.29
C ALA A 76 -6.70 23.85 22.61
N PRO A 77 -5.40 23.53 22.74
CA PRO A 77 -4.38 24.55 22.84
C PRO A 77 -4.31 25.28 21.49
N ILE A 78 -4.27 26.62 21.55
CA ILE A 78 -4.25 27.59 20.44
C ILE A 78 -5.64 28.14 20.11
N PHE A 79 -6.07 29.19 20.84
CA PHE A 79 -6.66 30.42 20.29
C PHE A 79 -6.90 31.41 21.46
N TYR A 80 -6.06 32.43 21.61
CA TYR A 80 -6.36 33.56 22.49
C TYR A 80 -7.50 34.38 21.86
N ALA A 81 -8.49 34.77 22.65
CA ALA A 81 -9.60 35.62 22.22
C ALA A 81 -9.16 37.09 22.12
N TRP A 82 -9.19 37.66 20.92
CA TRP A 82 -8.84 39.06 20.65
C TRP A 82 -10.09 39.95 20.77
N LYS A 83 -10.01 41.03 21.54
CA LYS A 83 -11.16 41.91 21.85
C LYS A 83 -11.21 43.23 21.07
N ASP A 84 -10.22 43.56 20.24
CA ASP A 84 -10.17 44.83 19.50
C ASP A 84 -9.87 44.67 17.99
N HIS A 85 -10.59 45.46 17.18
CA HIS A 85 -10.62 45.39 15.70
C HIS A 85 -9.31 45.82 15.01
N GLU A 86 -8.41 46.52 15.71
CA GLU A 86 -7.09 46.91 15.19
C GLU A 86 -6.01 45.83 15.42
N GLU A 87 -6.18 44.98 16.43
CA GLU A 87 -5.28 43.86 16.74
C GLU A 87 -5.45 42.67 15.77
N VAL A 88 -6.69 42.44 15.32
CA VAL A 88 -7.01 41.48 14.24
C VAL A 88 -6.38 41.91 12.91
N LYS A 89 -6.35 43.22 12.65
CA LYS A 89 -5.72 43.81 11.45
C LYS A 89 -4.20 43.66 11.45
N ALA A 90 -3.55 43.77 12.61
CA ALA A 90 -2.11 43.56 12.75
C ALA A 90 -1.71 42.09 12.61
N THR A 91 -2.58 41.17 13.02
CA THR A 91 -2.35 39.71 12.97
C THR A 91 -2.61 39.13 11.58
N LEU A 92 -3.64 39.60 10.86
CA LEU A 92 -3.90 39.22 9.46
C LEU A 92 -2.87 39.77 8.46
N MET A 93 -2.04 40.72 8.90
CA MET A 93 -0.91 41.26 8.13
C MET A 93 0.38 40.43 8.29
N GLN A 94 0.36 39.33 9.06
CA GLN A 94 1.50 38.41 9.16
C GLN A 94 1.39 37.27 8.12
N PRO A 95 2.49 36.89 7.43
CA PRO A 95 2.45 35.95 6.30
C PRO A 95 1.87 34.56 6.61
N ASN A 96 1.97 34.13 7.87
CA ASN A 96 1.72 32.75 8.28
C ASN A 96 0.23 32.46 8.58
N VAL A 97 -0.61 33.51 8.74
CA VAL A 97 -2.03 33.36 9.09
C VAL A 97 -2.92 33.27 7.84
N ILE A 98 -2.48 33.84 6.71
CA ILE A 98 -3.22 33.85 5.44
C ILE A 98 -3.31 32.43 4.83
N GLY A 99 -2.30 31.58 5.05
CA GLY A 99 -2.28 30.20 4.56
C GLY A 99 -3.31 29.28 5.23
N ALA A 100 -3.68 29.55 6.48
CA ALA A 100 -4.59 28.70 7.25
C ALA A 100 -6.07 28.89 6.88
N VAL A 101 -6.46 30.08 6.41
CA VAL A 101 -7.85 30.39 6.02
C VAL A 101 -8.18 29.88 4.61
N LEU A 102 -7.18 29.74 3.73
CA LEU A 102 -7.35 29.28 2.35
C LEU A 102 -7.38 27.74 2.20
N MET A 103 -6.83 26.99 3.16
CA MET A 103 -6.71 25.52 3.09
C MET A 103 -7.97 24.76 3.55
N THR A 104 -8.90 25.38 4.26
CA THR A 104 -10.02 24.68 4.93
C THR A 104 -11.37 24.84 4.23
N GLY A 105 -11.45 25.60 3.12
CA GLY A 105 -12.67 25.70 2.30
C GLY A 105 -13.93 26.16 3.04
N THR A 106 -13.81 26.68 4.26
CA THR A 106 -14.95 27.05 5.10
C THR A 106 -15.16 28.56 4.97
N VAL A 107 -16.18 28.96 4.22
CA VAL A 107 -16.61 30.37 4.19
C VAL A 107 -17.13 30.71 5.59
N LEU A 108 -16.46 31.62 6.30
CA LEU A 108 -16.98 32.21 7.53
C LEU A 108 -18.38 32.80 7.21
N PRO A 109 -19.47 32.39 7.89
CA PRO A 109 -20.86 32.73 7.52
C PRO A 109 -21.23 34.23 7.52
N GLU A 110 -20.27 35.10 7.84
CA GLU A 110 -20.50 36.50 8.23
C GLU A 110 -20.10 37.52 7.16
N TYR A 111 -19.54 37.07 6.02
CA TYR A 111 -19.06 37.94 4.95
C TYR A 111 -19.75 37.64 3.61
N SER A 112 -20.28 38.68 2.96
CA SER A 112 -20.81 38.58 1.60
C SER A 112 -19.68 38.58 0.57
N GLN A 113 -19.91 37.95 -0.60
CA GLN A 113 -18.95 37.90 -1.72
C GLN A 113 -18.44 39.30 -2.11
N ALA A 114 -19.32 40.31 -2.08
CA ALA A 114 -18.97 41.70 -2.39
C ALA A 114 -17.98 42.33 -1.38
N LYS A 115 -17.95 41.88 -0.12
CA LYS A 115 -16.98 42.34 0.88
C LYS A 115 -15.60 41.70 0.66
N LEU A 116 -15.56 40.45 0.22
CA LEU A 116 -14.32 39.74 -0.15
C LEU A 116 -13.67 40.38 -1.38
N ASP A 117 -14.46 40.69 -2.40
CA ASP A 117 -13.97 41.34 -3.62
C ASP A 117 -13.43 42.76 -3.33
N GLY A 118 -14.05 43.48 -2.39
CA GLY A 118 -13.57 44.77 -1.90
C GLY A 118 -12.24 44.70 -1.15
N LEU A 119 -12.07 43.68 -0.30
CA LEU A 119 -10.82 43.45 0.43
C LEU A 119 -9.66 43.11 -0.53
N MET A 120 -9.93 42.29 -1.54
CA MET A 120 -8.96 41.91 -2.57
C MET A 120 -8.53 43.09 -3.45
N ALA A 121 -9.44 44.04 -3.72
CA ALA A 121 -9.10 45.28 -4.41
C ALA A 121 -8.21 46.20 -3.58
N GLU A 122 -8.43 46.29 -2.26
CA GLU A 122 -7.59 47.08 -1.35
C GLU A 122 -6.17 46.50 -1.20
N PHE A 123 -6.01 45.17 -1.14
CA PHE A 123 -4.70 44.51 -1.12
C PHE A 123 -3.89 44.77 -2.39
N LYS A 124 -4.55 44.84 -3.56
CA LYS A 124 -3.93 45.15 -4.85
C LYS A 124 -3.51 46.62 -4.95
N ALA A 125 -4.27 47.52 -4.33
CA ALA A 125 -3.98 48.96 -4.29
C ALA A 125 -2.85 49.33 -3.32
N ALA A 126 -2.59 48.53 -2.27
CA ALA A 126 -1.57 48.79 -1.26
C ALA A 126 -0.12 48.42 -1.67
N GLY A 127 0.10 47.89 -2.89
CA GLY A 127 1.45 47.65 -3.44
C GLY A 127 2.30 46.60 -2.69
N LYS A 128 1.70 45.77 -1.83
CA LYS A 128 2.38 44.71 -1.05
C LYS A 128 2.50 43.35 -1.75
N LEU A 129 2.33 43.31 -3.07
CA LEU A 129 2.64 42.15 -3.90
C LEU A 129 3.84 42.50 -4.78
N VAL A 130 5.03 42.24 -4.25
CA VAL A 130 6.27 42.25 -5.03
C VAL A 130 6.89 40.86 -4.92
N GLY A 131 6.74 40.07 -5.98
CA GLY A 131 7.58 38.92 -6.31
C GLY A 131 7.62 37.77 -5.30
N ALA A 132 6.61 36.90 -5.32
CA ALA A 132 6.77 35.48 -4.94
C ALA A 132 5.65 34.67 -5.61
N SER A 133 5.99 33.97 -6.69
CA SER A 133 5.12 32.99 -7.34
C SER A 133 5.14 31.69 -6.54
N ILE A 134 4.29 31.58 -5.52
CA ILE A 134 3.95 30.30 -4.91
C ILE A 134 2.59 30.48 -4.24
N TYR A 135 1.67 29.56 -4.55
CA TYR A 135 0.27 29.49 -4.10
C TYR A 135 -0.79 30.23 -4.91
N GLU A 136 -0.85 29.94 -6.21
CA GLU A 136 -2.11 29.43 -6.76
C GLU A 136 -2.20 27.94 -6.34
N ALA A 137 -2.77 27.65 -5.17
CA ALA A 137 -3.24 26.28 -4.88
C ALA A 137 -4.55 26.09 -5.68
N GLY A 138 -4.38 26.01 -7.00
CA GLY A 138 -5.43 26.01 -8.00
C GLY A 138 -6.08 24.64 -8.14
N VAL A 139 -7.24 24.65 -8.79
CA VAL A 139 -7.77 23.51 -9.52
C VAL A 139 -6.59 22.84 -10.26
N PRO A 140 -6.39 21.51 -10.15
CA PRO A 140 -5.29 20.83 -10.84
C PRO A 140 -5.28 21.26 -12.31
N GLU A 141 -4.13 21.50 -12.91
CA GLU A 141 -4.12 21.96 -14.31
C GLU A 141 -4.77 20.90 -15.22
N ARG A 142 -5.78 21.31 -15.98
CA ARG A 142 -6.44 20.45 -16.97
C ARG A 142 -5.55 20.31 -18.20
N TYR A 143 -5.16 19.09 -18.53
CA TYR A 143 -4.42 18.79 -19.75
C TYR A 143 -5.34 18.14 -20.78
N SER A 144 -5.86 18.95 -21.71
CA SER A 144 -6.59 18.46 -22.88
C SER A 144 -5.66 17.96 -24.00
N THR A 145 -4.35 18.13 -23.83
CA THR A 145 -3.30 17.67 -24.75
C THR A 145 -2.32 16.75 -24.02
N LYS A 146 -1.52 16.02 -24.81
CA LYS A 146 -0.47 15.16 -24.30
C LYS A 146 0.64 15.97 -23.64
N LEU A 147 1.07 15.57 -22.45
CA LEU A 147 2.21 16.12 -21.72
C LEU A 147 3.54 15.84 -22.45
N PRO A 148 4.57 16.67 -22.23
CA PRO A 148 5.92 16.35 -22.69
C PRO A 148 6.44 15.10 -21.96
N ASN A 149 7.22 14.28 -22.68
CA ASN A 149 7.89 13.14 -22.08
C ASN A 149 9.00 13.63 -21.11
N PRO A 150 9.18 13.02 -19.93
CA PRO A 150 10.19 13.45 -18.96
C PRO A 150 11.60 13.09 -19.44
N GLU A 151 12.58 13.93 -19.12
CA GLU A 151 13.99 13.61 -19.32
C GLU A 151 14.39 12.44 -18.41
N GLY A 152 15.03 11.41 -18.96
CA GLY A 152 15.38 10.21 -18.20
C GLY A 152 14.19 9.28 -17.88
N ALA A 153 13.11 9.32 -18.67
CA ALA A 153 11.97 8.40 -18.55
C ALA A 153 12.40 6.95 -18.31
N LYS A 154 11.81 6.31 -17.29
CA LYS A 154 12.18 4.95 -16.86
C LYS A 154 11.93 3.89 -17.94
N TYR A 155 10.85 4.07 -18.69
CA TYR A 155 10.40 3.18 -19.75
C TYR A 155 9.78 3.98 -20.90
N LYS A 156 9.84 3.42 -22.12
CA LYS A 156 9.16 3.94 -23.30
C LYS A 156 7.92 3.12 -23.61
N LEU A 157 6.75 3.75 -23.60
CA LEU A 157 5.48 3.10 -23.89
C LEU A 157 4.79 3.76 -25.10
N ALA A 158 3.89 3.05 -25.75
CA ALA A 158 3.02 3.63 -26.76
C ALA A 158 1.56 3.22 -26.55
N VAL A 159 0.62 4.15 -26.77
CA VAL A 159 -0.80 3.82 -26.95
C VAL A 159 -1.04 3.67 -28.45
N ILE A 160 -1.57 2.52 -28.86
CA ILE A 160 -1.80 2.16 -30.26
C ILE A 160 -3.29 2.30 -30.59
N GLU A 161 -3.61 3.10 -31.59
CA GLU A 161 -4.96 3.26 -32.14
C GLU A 161 -5.01 2.77 -33.59
N PHE A 162 -6.20 2.51 -34.15
CA PHE A 162 -6.36 2.11 -35.55
C PHE A 162 -7.13 3.15 -36.36
N VAL A 163 -6.70 3.43 -37.58
CA VAL A 163 -7.41 4.32 -38.51
C VAL A 163 -8.24 3.48 -39.48
N ILE A 164 -9.57 3.55 -39.35
CA ILE A 164 -10.49 2.86 -40.25
C ILE A 164 -10.48 3.59 -41.62
N PRO A 165 -10.12 2.91 -42.72
CA PRO A 165 -10.05 3.53 -44.03
C PRO A 165 -11.37 4.18 -44.45
N GLY A 166 -11.32 5.45 -44.86
CA GLY A 166 -12.49 6.20 -45.31
C GLY A 166 -13.47 6.65 -44.22
N ALA A 167 -13.25 6.27 -42.95
CA ALA A 167 -14.09 6.73 -41.84
C ALA A 167 -13.75 8.17 -41.46
N LYS A 168 -14.79 8.97 -41.17
CA LYS A 168 -14.63 10.31 -40.61
C LYS A 168 -13.82 10.23 -39.30
N ASN A 169 -12.85 11.12 -39.13
CA ASN A 169 -11.90 11.16 -38.00
C ASN A 169 -11.11 9.85 -37.76
N GLY A 170 -11.15 8.89 -38.69
CA GLY A 170 -10.52 7.57 -38.54
C GLY A 170 -11.35 6.53 -37.77
N GLY A 171 -12.60 6.83 -37.40
CA GLY A 171 -13.51 5.90 -36.74
C GLY A 171 -14.59 6.58 -35.91
N SER A 172 -15.68 5.86 -35.61
CA SER A 172 -16.79 6.36 -34.77
C SER A 172 -16.38 6.62 -33.31
N ASP A 173 -15.27 6.02 -32.87
CA ASP A 173 -14.73 6.15 -31.52
C ASP A 173 -13.76 7.33 -31.36
N LYS A 174 -13.58 8.16 -32.38
CA LYS A 174 -12.56 9.22 -32.43
C LYS A 174 -13.16 10.62 -32.54
N GLY A 175 -12.51 11.57 -31.86
CA GLY A 175 -12.83 13.00 -31.96
C GLY A 175 -12.15 13.67 -33.17
N PRO A 176 -12.36 14.98 -33.38
CA PRO A 176 -11.75 15.74 -34.48
C PRO A 176 -10.22 15.74 -34.54
N ASP A 177 -9.55 15.49 -33.40
CA ASP A 177 -8.09 15.32 -33.33
C ASP A 177 -7.61 13.96 -33.87
N GLY A 178 -8.55 13.05 -34.18
CA GLY A 178 -8.29 11.71 -34.67
C GLY A 178 -7.84 10.72 -33.58
N HIS A 179 -8.01 11.07 -32.30
CA HIS A 179 -7.73 10.20 -31.17
C HIS A 179 -9.01 9.74 -30.49
N ARG A 180 -8.91 8.64 -29.76
CA ARG A 180 -9.92 8.33 -28.75
C ARG A 180 -9.79 9.36 -27.63
N VAL A 181 -10.92 9.81 -27.10
CA VAL A 181 -10.95 10.85 -26.05
C VAL A 181 -10.16 10.45 -24.79
N ASP A 182 -10.03 9.15 -24.52
CA ASP A 182 -9.31 8.63 -23.37
C ASP A 182 -7.81 8.37 -23.61
N SER A 183 -7.33 8.38 -24.85
CA SER A 183 -5.91 8.08 -25.15
C SER A 183 -4.95 9.12 -24.61
N ILE A 184 -5.30 10.42 -24.69
CA ILE A 184 -4.47 11.51 -24.15
C ILE A 184 -4.36 11.41 -22.61
N PRO A 185 -5.47 11.28 -21.85
CA PRO A 185 -5.42 11.06 -20.41
C PRO A 185 -4.61 9.82 -20.01
N ILE A 186 -4.72 8.70 -20.75
CA ILE A 186 -3.94 7.49 -20.50
C ILE A 186 -2.44 7.75 -20.69
N ALA A 187 -2.04 8.38 -21.79
CA ALA A 187 -0.64 8.74 -22.03
C ALA A 187 -0.10 9.69 -20.94
N ASN A 188 -0.92 10.66 -20.51
CA ASN A 188 -0.56 11.58 -19.43
C ASN A 188 -0.40 10.87 -18.09
N GLY A 189 -1.23 9.86 -17.80
CA GLY A 189 -1.06 9.02 -16.61
C GLY A 189 0.27 8.27 -16.59
N ILE A 190 0.68 7.70 -17.73
CA ILE A 190 2.00 7.04 -17.88
C ILE A 190 3.15 8.05 -17.70
N ILE A 191 3.00 9.26 -18.23
CA ILE A 191 3.99 10.34 -18.12
C ILE A 191 4.17 10.80 -16.67
N LYS A 192 3.06 11.04 -15.96
CA LYS A 192 3.07 11.38 -14.53
C LYS A 192 3.70 10.29 -13.67
N ALA A 193 3.58 9.02 -14.07
CA ALA A 193 4.21 7.88 -13.40
C ALA A 193 5.72 7.73 -13.69
N GLY A 194 6.32 8.64 -14.47
CA GLY A 194 7.76 8.64 -14.78
C GLY A 194 8.15 7.86 -16.05
N GLY A 195 7.18 7.40 -16.83
CA GLY A 195 7.41 6.84 -18.17
C GLY A 195 7.40 7.93 -19.25
N SER A 196 7.82 7.57 -20.46
CA SER A 196 7.46 8.32 -21.68
C SER A 196 6.38 7.54 -22.39
N CYS A 197 5.41 8.23 -22.97
CA CYS A 197 4.35 7.58 -23.72
C CYS A 197 4.14 8.30 -25.04
N ASP A 198 4.03 7.58 -26.16
CA ASP A 198 3.67 8.16 -27.46
C ASP A 198 2.31 7.62 -27.94
N LEU A 199 1.58 8.42 -28.73
CA LEU A 199 0.33 8.01 -29.36
C LEU A 199 0.61 7.62 -30.81
N ILE A 200 0.42 6.35 -31.16
CA ILE A 200 0.75 5.81 -32.48
C ILE A 200 -0.51 5.29 -33.16
N ARG A 201 -0.67 5.60 -34.45
CA ARG A 201 -1.79 5.14 -35.26
C ARG A 201 -1.33 4.03 -36.20
N TYR A 202 -2.00 2.90 -36.13
CA TYR A 202 -1.85 1.82 -37.07
C TYR A 202 -2.67 2.11 -38.34
N GLU A 203 -1.99 2.23 -39.47
CA GLU A 203 -2.55 2.25 -40.81
C GLU A 203 -2.22 0.91 -41.49
N PHE A 204 -3.24 0.16 -41.93
CA PHE A 204 -3.07 -1.23 -42.36
C PHE A 204 -2.10 -1.41 -43.55
N ASP A 205 -2.02 -0.40 -44.42
CA ASP A 205 -1.15 -0.35 -45.60
C ASP A 205 0.28 0.14 -45.30
N LYS A 206 0.55 0.63 -44.07
CA LYS A 206 1.87 1.06 -43.59
C LYS A 206 2.46 0.16 -42.51
N HIS A 207 2.04 -1.10 -42.47
CA HIS A 207 2.39 -2.03 -41.40
C HIS A 207 3.89 -2.18 -41.14
N ASP A 208 4.74 -2.23 -42.17
CA ASP A 208 6.18 -2.44 -41.96
C ASP A 208 6.85 -1.21 -41.30
N ALA A 209 6.37 0.00 -41.61
CA ALA A 209 6.82 1.22 -40.96
C ALA A 209 6.35 1.26 -39.50
N PHE A 210 5.09 0.89 -39.25
CA PHE A 210 4.54 0.77 -37.90
C PHE A 210 5.31 -0.27 -37.07
N ALA A 211 5.61 -1.45 -37.64
CA ALA A 211 6.39 -2.50 -36.99
C ALA A 211 7.79 -2.02 -36.57
N ALA A 212 8.46 -1.25 -37.45
CA ALA A 212 9.76 -0.66 -37.13
C ALA A 212 9.67 0.40 -36.02
N GLU A 213 8.59 1.18 -35.98
CA GLU A 213 8.35 2.21 -34.97
C GLU A 213 8.07 1.59 -33.58
N VAL A 214 7.15 0.63 -33.49
CA VAL A 214 6.76 0.03 -32.20
C VAL A 214 7.86 -0.81 -31.55
N GLU A 215 8.86 -1.25 -32.32
CA GLU A 215 10.03 -1.97 -31.82
C GLU A 215 10.87 -1.13 -30.84
N ALA A 216 10.79 0.20 -30.90
CA ALA A 216 11.56 1.09 -30.02
C ALA A 216 11.02 1.20 -28.58
N PHE A 217 9.82 0.67 -28.31
CA PHE A 217 9.12 0.80 -27.03
C PHE A 217 9.30 -0.44 -26.14
N ASP A 218 9.39 -0.25 -24.82
CA ASP A 218 9.41 -1.33 -23.82
C ASP A 218 8.03 -2.03 -23.74
N ALA A 219 6.94 -1.31 -24.00
CA ALA A 219 5.59 -1.85 -24.02
C ALA A 219 4.61 -1.05 -24.89
N VAL A 220 3.51 -1.69 -25.28
CA VAL A 220 2.42 -1.07 -26.04
C VAL A 220 1.05 -1.35 -25.42
N LEU A 221 0.18 -0.34 -25.39
CA LEU A 221 -1.22 -0.41 -24.98
C LEU A 221 -2.12 -0.27 -26.21
N VAL A 222 -2.73 -1.37 -26.63
CA VAL A 222 -3.65 -1.44 -27.76
C VAL A 222 -5.03 -0.90 -27.37
N ARG A 223 -5.45 0.16 -28.05
CA ARG A 223 -6.76 0.81 -27.96
C ARG A 223 -7.49 0.71 -29.31
N ILE A 224 -7.61 -0.52 -29.82
CA ILE A 224 -8.35 -0.89 -31.03
C ILE A 224 -9.54 -1.78 -30.64
N ASN A 225 -10.77 -1.38 -30.98
CA ASN A 225 -11.96 -2.19 -30.65
C ASN A 225 -11.98 -3.48 -31.49
N PRO A 226 -12.48 -4.61 -30.95
CA PRO A 226 -12.67 -5.84 -31.71
C PRO A 226 -13.42 -5.60 -33.03
N GLY A 227 -12.93 -6.18 -34.12
CA GLY A 227 -13.53 -6.08 -35.44
C GLY A 227 -13.15 -4.83 -36.24
N GLN A 228 -12.60 -3.77 -35.63
CA GLN A 228 -12.19 -2.56 -36.37
C GLN A 228 -11.14 -2.86 -37.45
N LEU A 229 -10.19 -3.77 -37.17
CA LEU A 229 -9.14 -4.14 -38.12
C LEU A 229 -9.65 -4.84 -39.39
N SER A 230 -10.92 -5.26 -39.40
CA SER A 230 -11.60 -5.85 -40.57
C SER A 230 -12.47 -4.85 -41.33
N GLN A 231 -12.63 -3.62 -40.83
CA GLN A 231 -13.49 -2.61 -41.45
C GLN A 231 -12.71 -1.85 -42.53
N GLY A 232 -13.09 -2.03 -43.79
CA GLY A 232 -12.49 -1.29 -44.91
C GLY A 232 -11.05 -1.70 -45.25
N THR A 233 -10.56 -2.83 -44.74
CA THR A 233 -9.20 -3.34 -44.95
C THR A 233 -9.17 -4.62 -45.80
N THR A 234 -7.98 -5.07 -46.20
CA THR A 234 -7.81 -6.36 -46.89
C THR A 234 -7.98 -7.55 -45.92
N PRO A 235 -8.49 -8.71 -46.39
CA PRO A 235 -8.55 -9.93 -45.58
C PRO A 235 -7.18 -10.27 -44.95
N GLY A 236 -7.19 -10.69 -43.68
CA GLY A 236 -5.96 -11.03 -42.93
C GLY A 236 -5.30 -9.87 -42.18
N THR A 237 -5.84 -8.64 -42.25
CA THR A 237 -5.28 -7.47 -41.53
C THR A 237 -5.21 -7.68 -40.02
N GLN A 238 -6.27 -8.24 -39.41
CA GLN A 238 -6.27 -8.60 -37.98
C GLN A 238 -5.14 -9.58 -37.64
N GLN A 239 -5.02 -10.69 -38.40
CA GLN A 239 -3.97 -11.68 -38.17
C GLN A 239 -2.57 -11.06 -38.27
N ARG A 240 -2.34 -10.22 -39.29
CA ARG A 240 -1.05 -9.54 -39.48
C ARG A 240 -0.70 -8.63 -38.30
N PHE A 241 -1.69 -7.93 -37.72
CA PHE A 241 -1.49 -7.11 -36.53
C PHE A 241 -1.21 -7.98 -35.29
N ASP A 242 -1.97 -9.05 -35.09
CA ASP A 242 -1.81 -9.98 -33.97
C ASP A 242 -0.44 -10.68 -34.00
N ASP A 243 0.04 -11.09 -35.19
CA ASP A 243 1.37 -11.66 -35.38
C ASP A 243 2.48 -10.69 -34.95
N LEU A 244 2.34 -9.40 -35.27
CA LEU A 244 3.27 -8.36 -34.83
C LEU A 244 3.25 -8.21 -33.30
N MET A 245 2.07 -8.13 -32.69
CA MET A 245 1.94 -8.04 -31.22
C MET A 245 2.56 -9.26 -30.52
N ASN A 246 2.31 -10.47 -31.02
CA ASN A 246 2.92 -11.70 -30.52
C ASN A 246 4.44 -11.70 -30.69
N SER A 247 4.97 -11.12 -31.78
CA SER A 247 6.41 -10.97 -31.97
C SER A 247 7.05 -10.03 -30.93
N LEU A 248 6.34 -8.99 -30.48
CA LEU A 248 6.82 -8.09 -29.41
C LEU A 248 6.89 -8.83 -28.07
N LEU A 249 5.86 -9.63 -27.75
CA LEU A 249 5.84 -10.48 -26.54
C LEU A 249 7.00 -11.48 -26.54
N ALA A 250 7.27 -12.13 -27.67
CA ALA A 250 8.40 -13.07 -27.81
C ALA A 250 9.77 -12.41 -27.60
N LYS A 251 9.87 -11.09 -27.82
CA LYS A 251 11.08 -10.29 -27.54
C LYS A 251 11.13 -9.76 -26.09
N GLY A 252 10.20 -10.17 -25.23
CA GLY A 252 10.14 -9.79 -23.82
C GLY A 252 9.48 -8.43 -23.54
N LYS A 253 8.84 -7.80 -24.54
CA LYS A 253 8.06 -6.56 -24.36
C LYS A 253 6.69 -6.89 -23.77
N LEU A 254 6.02 -5.90 -23.17
CA LEU A 254 4.63 -6.07 -22.72
C LEU A 254 3.64 -5.52 -23.78
N VAL A 255 2.52 -6.22 -23.96
CA VAL A 255 1.42 -5.83 -24.85
C VAL A 255 0.12 -5.92 -24.06
N TRP A 256 -0.63 -4.81 -23.97
CA TRP A 256 -1.89 -4.75 -23.25
C TRP A 256 -3.05 -4.32 -24.16
N SER A 257 -4.15 -5.05 -24.26
CA SER A 257 -4.24 -6.51 -24.05
C SER A 257 -3.56 -7.24 -25.21
N SER A 258 -2.78 -8.28 -24.92
CA SER A 258 -2.20 -9.16 -25.96
C SER A 258 -3.28 -9.87 -26.78
N PRO A 259 -2.97 -10.35 -28.00
CA PRO A 259 -3.88 -11.19 -28.76
C PRO A 259 -4.36 -12.41 -27.97
N GLY A 260 -3.46 -13.08 -27.24
CA GLY A 260 -3.77 -14.23 -26.39
C GLY A 260 -4.81 -13.91 -25.31
N VAL A 261 -4.62 -12.80 -24.58
CA VAL A 261 -5.61 -12.34 -23.59
C VAL A 261 -6.95 -12.01 -24.24
N GLN A 262 -6.96 -11.35 -25.40
CA GLN A 262 -8.21 -11.06 -26.12
C GLN A 262 -8.94 -12.33 -26.57
N THR A 263 -8.23 -13.35 -27.03
CA THR A 263 -8.83 -14.62 -27.48
C THR A 263 -9.21 -15.57 -26.36
N CYS A 264 -8.58 -15.47 -25.18
CA CYS A 264 -8.84 -16.38 -24.07
C CYS A 264 -9.75 -15.78 -23.01
N MET A 265 -9.54 -14.52 -22.62
CA MET A 265 -10.30 -13.83 -21.59
C MET A 265 -11.48 -13.05 -22.16
N GLY A 266 -11.30 -12.39 -23.31
CA GLY A 266 -12.35 -11.63 -23.97
C GLY A 266 -13.37 -12.49 -24.73
N ALA A 267 -13.07 -13.76 -24.98
CA ALA A 267 -13.97 -14.69 -25.65
C ALA A 267 -15.02 -15.25 -24.68
N LYS A 268 -16.25 -15.48 -25.16
CA LYS A 268 -17.34 -15.95 -24.27
C LYS A 268 -17.09 -17.33 -23.66
N ASP A 269 -16.36 -18.22 -24.33
CA ASP A 269 -16.04 -19.55 -23.80
C ASP A 269 -15.08 -19.52 -22.60
N ALA A 270 -14.53 -18.35 -22.26
CA ALA A 270 -13.91 -18.11 -20.95
C ALA A 270 -14.83 -18.55 -19.81
N LEU A 271 -16.14 -18.28 -19.92
CA LEU A 271 -17.16 -18.65 -18.92
C LEU A 271 -17.26 -20.16 -18.70
N VAL A 272 -17.02 -20.95 -19.75
CA VAL A 272 -17.00 -22.42 -19.68
C VAL A 272 -15.73 -22.90 -19.00
N LYS A 273 -14.59 -22.30 -19.35
CA LYS A 273 -13.28 -22.65 -18.77
C LYS A 273 -13.23 -22.41 -17.25
N ILE A 274 -13.99 -21.44 -16.74
CA ILE A 274 -14.04 -21.08 -15.32
C ILE A 274 -15.29 -21.57 -14.59
N ASN A 275 -16.10 -22.42 -15.20
CA ASN A 275 -17.42 -22.81 -14.67
C ASN A 275 -17.39 -23.49 -13.28
N HIS A 276 -16.22 -23.95 -12.85
CA HIS A 276 -15.96 -24.62 -11.57
C HIS A 276 -15.44 -23.66 -10.49
N MET A 277 -15.14 -22.41 -10.84
CA MET A 277 -14.63 -21.38 -9.92
C MET A 277 -15.75 -20.73 -9.12
N SER A 278 -15.41 -19.89 -8.13
CA SER A 278 -16.41 -19.34 -7.20
C SER A 278 -17.42 -18.42 -7.88
N VAL A 279 -16.99 -17.70 -8.92
CA VAL A 279 -17.82 -16.87 -9.81
C VAL A 279 -18.31 -17.60 -11.06
N GLY A 280 -18.00 -18.88 -11.19
CA GLY A 280 -18.38 -19.72 -12.32
C GLY A 280 -19.80 -20.27 -12.21
N LEU A 281 -20.25 -20.90 -13.30
CA LEU A 281 -21.53 -21.60 -13.31
C LEU A 281 -21.42 -22.99 -13.97
N PRO A 282 -21.53 -24.10 -13.22
CA PRO A 282 -21.19 -25.45 -13.70
C PRO A 282 -21.93 -25.91 -14.97
N ASP A 283 -23.16 -25.44 -15.18
CA ASP A 283 -23.99 -25.77 -16.34
C ASP A 283 -23.85 -24.76 -17.49
N THR A 284 -22.65 -24.22 -17.68
CA THR A 284 -22.28 -23.37 -18.82
C THR A 284 -21.56 -24.19 -19.89
N PHE A 285 -22.01 -24.10 -21.14
CA PHE A 285 -21.49 -24.89 -22.26
C PHE A 285 -21.09 -23.99 -23.43
N ALA A 286 -20.17 -24.47 -24.28
CA ALA A 286 -19.83 -23.84 -25.55
C ALA A 286 -20.11 -24.82 -26.70
N TYR A 287 -20.62 -24.29 -27.80
CA TYR A 287 -20.92 -25.02 -29.02
C TYR A 287 -20.14 -24.41 -30.18
N TYR A 288 -19.48 -25.27 -30.96
CA TYR A 288 -18.66 -24.87 -32.11
C TYR A 288 -19.23 -25.40 -33.42
N GLU A 289 -20.07 -26.44 -33.35
CA GLU A 289 -20.70 -27.08 -34.50
C GLU A 289 -22.24 -27.11 -34.37
N LYS A 290 -22.95 -27.16 -35.50
CA LYS A 290 -24.42 -27.23 -35.55
C LYS A 290 -24.98 -28.38 -34.71
N SER A 291 -24.40 -29.57 -34.83
CA SER A 291 -24.86 -30.77 -34.10
C SER A 291 -24.65 -30.66 -32.59
N GLU A 292 -23.60 -29.97 -32.15
CA GLU A 292 -23.36 -29.69 -30.72
C GLU A 292 -24.39 -28.71 -30.18
N LEU A 293 -24.67 -27.63 -30.92
CA LEU A 293 -25.70 -26.66 -30.56
C LEU A 293 -27.07 -27.32 -30.50
N GLU A 294 -27.47 -28.06 -31.54
CA GLU A 294 -28.75 -28.78 -31.57
C GLU A 294 -28.91 -29.71 -30.37
N ALA A 295 -27.91 -30.56 -30.11
CA ALA A 295 -27.99 -31.52 -29.04
C ALA A 295 -27.95 -30.86 -27.65
N GLY A 296 -27.03 -29.92 -27.46
CA GLY A 296 -26.80 -29.25 -26.19
C GLY A 296 -27.93 -28.32 -25.81
N PHE A 297 -28.30 -27.40 -26.70
CA PHE A 297 -29.31 -26.37 -26.42
C PHE A 297 -30.69 -26.98 -26.15
N LYS A 298 -31.09 -28.00 -26.93
CA LYS A 298 -32.34 -28.73 -26.68
C LYS A 298 -32.38 -29.37 -25.30
N LYS A 299 -31.23 -29.80 -24.77
CA LYS A 299 -31.13 -30.43 -23.45
C LYS A 299 -31.13 -29.41 -22.32
N THR A 300 -30.37 -28.33 -22.47
CA THR A 300 -30.26 -27.26 -21.46
C THR A 300 -31.55 -26.45 -21.37
N CYS A 301 -32.17 -26.09 -22.50
CA CYS A 301 -33.39 -25.30 -22.54
C CYS A 301 -34.65 -26.11 -22.15
N ALA A 302 -34.62 -27.45 -22.25
CA ALA A 302 -35.64 -28.30 -21.63
C ALA A 302 -35.57 -28.30 -20.10
N PHE A 303 -34.40 -28.01 -19.52
CA PHE A 303 -34.17 -28.07 -18.07
C PHE A 303 -34.44 -26.74 -17.36
N GLN A 304 -34.06 -25.61 -17.96
CA GLN A 304 -34.27 -24.28 -17.35
C GLN A 304 -34.04 -23.15 -18.36
N PRO A 305 -34.47 -21.91 -18.07
CA PRO A 305 -34.20 -20.75 -18.91
C PRO A 305 -32.70 -20.52 -19.16
N ARG A 306 -32.34 -20.15 -20.40
CA ARG A 306 -30.95 -20.05 -20.87
C ARG A 306 -30.62 -18.66 -21.41
N VAL A 307 -29.33 -18.37 -21.51
CA VAL A 307 -28.77 -17.20 -22.20
C VAL A 307 -27.77 -17.70 -23.22
N ILE A 308 -28.07 -17.51 -24.50
CA ILE A 308 -27.19 -17.83 -25.62
C ILE A 308 -26.39 -16.59 -26.00
N LYS A 309 -25.07 -16.72 -26.07
CA LYS A 309 -24.14 -15.60 -26.32
C LYS A 309 -23.23 -15.94 -27.49
N GLN A 310 -23.23 -15.11 -28.53
CA GLN A 310 -22.20 -15.18 -29.57
C GLN A 310 -20.82 -14.83 -29.01
N ASN A 311 -19.75 -15.28 -29.66
CA ASN A 311 -18.37 -15.04 -29.22
C ASN A 311 -18.00 -13.56 -29.09
N ARG A 312 -18.23 -12.80 -30.16
CA ARG A 312 -17.78 -11.42 -30.31
C ARG A 312 -18.98 -10.58 -30.69
N GLY A 313 -19.24 -9.57 -29.87
CA GLY A 313 -20.34 -8.63 -30.02
C GLY A 313 -20.21 -7.57 -28.94
N SER A 314 -20.69 -6.37 -29.20
CA SER A 314 -20.73 -5.29 -28.23
C SER A 314 -22.17 -4.97 -27.88
N ALA A 315 -22.43 -4.29 -26.76
CA ALA A 315 -23.77 -3.79 -26.45
C ALA A 315 -24.92 -4.82 -26.67
N GLY A 316 -24.79 -6.01 -26.08
CA GLY A 316 -25.90 -6.99 -26.09
C GLY A 316 -26.18 -7.68 -27.43
N GLU A 317 -25.41 -7.38 -28.48
CA GLU A 317 -25.54 -7.98 -29.80
C GLU A 317 -25.41 -9.51 -29.73
N GLY A 318 -26.37 -10.25 -30.30
CA GLY A 318 -26.33 -11.71 -30.34
C GLY A 318 -26.31 -12.37 -28.97
N ILE A 319 -26.86 -11.69 -27.96
CA ILE A 319 -27.15 -12.27 -26.64
C ILE A 319 -28.66 -12.45 -26.52
N TRP A 320 -29.10 -13.71 -26.43
CA TRP A 320 -30.49 -14.12 -26.43
C TRP A 320 -30.87 -14.75 -25.10
N LEU A 321 -31.94 -14.26 -24.48
CA LEU A 321 -32.57 -14.90 -23.33
C LEU A 321 -33.66 -15.84 -23.86
N CYS A 322 -33.57 -17.10 -23.47
CA CYS A 322 -34.37 -18.18 -24.02
C CYS A 322 -35.23 -18.82 -22.93
N TRP A 323 -36.54 -18.74 -23.08
CA TRP A 323 -37.51 -19.46 -22.25
C TRP A 323 -38.28 -20.48 -23.08
N LEU A 324 -38.62 -21.61 -22.46
CA LEU A 324 -39.50 -22.60 -23.04
C LEU A 324 -40.94 -22.08 -22.94
N GLU A 325 -41.67 -22.09 -24.05
CA GLU A 325 -43.04 -21.58 -24.14
C GLU A 325 -44.03 -22.75 -24.25
N GLY A 326 -45.06 -22.75 -23.39
CA GLY A 326 -46.15 -23.72 -23.45
C GLY A 326 -45.83 -25.13 -22.95
N LYS A 327 -44.65 -25.35 -22.34
CA LYS A 327 -44.24 -26.60 -21.69
C LYS A 327 -43.54 -26.34 -20.35
N ASP A 328 -43.65 -27.30 -19.44
CA ASP A 328 -42.92 -27.28 -18.18
C ASP A 328 -41.46 -27.73 -18.39
N TYR A 329 -40.56 -27.17 -17.58
CA TYR A 329 -39.17 -27.60 -17.51
C TYR A 329 -39.04 -28.98 -16.84
N CYS A 330 -38.08 -29.79 -17.28
CA CYS A 330 -37.80 -31.08 -16.65
C CYS A 330 -37.09 -30.92 -15.29
N THR A 331 -37.23 -31.91 -14.40
CA THR A 331 -36.76 -31.80 -13.01
C THR A 331 -35.25 -31.97 -12.86
N ASN A 332 -34.62 -32.87 -13.64
CA ASN A 332 -33.17 -33.05 -13.63
C ASN A 332 -32.58 -32.82 -15.01
N PHE A 333 -31.34 -32.33 -15.03
CA PHE A 333 -30.62 -32.08 -16.27
C PHE A 333 -30.50 -33.37 -17.11
N GLY A 334 -31.09 -33.34 -18.31
CA GLY A 334 -31.09 -34.46 -19.24
C GLY A 334 -32.27 -35.42 -19.17
N ASP A 335 -33.24 -35.18 -18.29
CA ASP A 335 -34.50 -35.94 -18.25
C ASP A 335 -35.34 -35.77 -19.53
N ALA A 336 -35.13 -34.66 -20.25
CA ALA A 336 -35.84 -34.32 -21.48
C ALA A 336 -34.92 -33.61 -22.48
N MET A 337 -35.39 -33.53 -23.71
CA MET A 337 -34.79 -32.79 -24.82
C MET A 337 -35.92 -32.15 -25.61
N LEU A 338 -35.75 -30.89 -26.02
CA LEU A 338 -36.77 -30.21 -26.82
C LEU A 338 -36.84 -30.80 -28.24
N GLU A 339 -38.06 -30.83 -28.79
CA GLU A 339 -38.32 -31.19 -30.19
C GLU A 339 -38.19 -29.96 -31.11
N ASP A 340 -38.04 -30.18 -32.41
CA ASP A 340 -37.86 -29.09 -33.41
C ASP A 340 -39.00 -28.06 -33.39
N ASP A 341 -40.23 -28.52 -33.16
CA ASP A 341 -41.44 -27.69 -33.17
C ASP A 341 -41.75 -27.03 -31.81
N ASP A 342 -40.97 -27.32 -30.77
CA ASP A 342 -41.15 -26.70 -29.45
C ASP A 342 -40.92 -25.21 -29.54
N LYS A 343 -41.77 -24.44 -28.86
CA LYS A 343 -41.78 -22.99 -28.94
C LYS A 343 -40.88 -22.37 -27.87
N LEU A 344 -40.15 -21.35 -28.29
CA LEU A 344 -39.28 -20.54 -27.46
C LEU A 344 -39.82 -19.13 -27.43
N LYS A 345 -39.81 -18.53 -26.24
CA LYS A 345 -39.85 -17.08 -26.08
C LYS A 345 -38.41 -16.60 -26.04
N LEU A 346 -38.05 -15.69 -26.93
CA LEU A 346 -36.70 -15.16 -27.10
C LEU A 346 -36.71 -13.65 -26.84
N MET A 347 -35.71 -13.15 -26.12
CA MET A 347 -35.45 -11.72 -25.97
C MET A 347 -34.01 -11.40 -26.33
N GLU A 348 -33.79 -10.48 -27.28
CA GLU A 348 -32.45 -10.00 -27.59
C GLU A 348 -32.04 -8.89 -26.60
N MET A 349 -30.82 -8.98 -26.04
CA MET A 349 -30.36 -8.02 -25.04
C MET A 349 -29.99 -6.65 -25.61
N ASN A 350 -29.74 -6.53 -26.91
CA ASN A 350 -29.37 -5.25 -27.52
C ASN A 350 -30.48 -4.20 -27.39
N ASP A 351 -31.75 -4.59 -27.59
CA ASP A 351 -32.89 -3.67 -27.65
C ASP A 351 -34.10 -4.13 -26.81
N ASN A 352 -33.99 -5.24 -26.08
CA ASN A 352 -35.04 -5.88 -25.29
C ASN A 352 -36.27 -6.34 -26.11
N HIS A 353 -36.19 -6.45 -27.44
CA HIS A 353 -37.33 -6.93 -28.20
C HIS A 353 -37.60 -8.42 -27.89
N VAL A 354 -38.87 -8.80 -27.95
CA VAL A 354 -39.32 -10.18 -27.72
C VAL A 354 -39.93 -10.75 -29.00
N GLU A 355 -39.55 -11.98 -29.32
CA GLU A 355 -40.11 -12.76 -30.42
C GLU A 355 -40.25 -14.24 -30.05
N TYR A 356 -41.03 -14.98 -30.84
CA TYR A 356 -41.39 -16.37 -30.56
C TYR A 356 -41.08 -17.24 -31.78
N HIS A 357 -40.23 -18.24 -31.58
CA HIS A 357 -39.73 -19.10 -32.64
C HIS A 357 -39.79 -20.56 -32.21
N THR A 358 -39.80 -21.48 -33.17
CA THR A 358 -39.50 -22.89 -32.85
C THR A 358 -38.02 -23.06 -32.53
N VAL A 359 -37.67 -24.16 -31.86
CA VAL A 359 -36.28 -24.57 -31.66
C VAL A 359 -35.55 -24.67 -33.00
N LYS A 360 -36.19 -25.26 -34.02
CA LYS A 360 -35.61 -25.39 -35.37
C LYS A 360 -35.33 -24.03 -36.02
N GLU A 361 -36.27 -23.10 -35.93
CA GLU A 361 -36.11 -21.73 -36.44
C GLU A 361 -34.92 -21.04 -35.77
N PHE A 362 -34.82 -21.09 -34.44
CA PHE A 362 -33.73 -20.46 -33.68
C PHE A 362 -32.35 -21.07 -33.99
N VAL A 363 -32.24 -22.41 -34.00
CA VAL A 363 -30.98 -23.08 -34.37
C VAL A 363 -30.58 -22.71 -35.81
N THR A 364 -31.53 -22.70 -36.74
CA THR A 364 -31.26 -22.35 -38.15
C THR A 364 -30.77 -20.91 -38.25
N PHE A 365 -31.40 -19.96 -37.54
CA PHE A 365 -30.93 -18.58 -37.45
C PHE A 365 -29.51 -18.47 -36.89
N CYS A 366 -29.22 -19.17 -35.78
CA CYS A 366 -27.90 -19.17 -35.15
C CYS A 366 -26.79 -19.71 -36.05
N VAL A 367 -27.07 -20.66 -36.95
CA VAL A 367 -26.04 -21.33 -37.77
C VAL A 367 -26.00 -20.80 -39.20
N GLU A 368 -27.16 -20.60 -39.81
CA GLU A 368 -27.32 -20.33 -41.25
C GLU A 368 -27.88 -18.93 -41.54
N GLY A 369 -28.35 -18.22 -40.51
CA GLY A 369 -28.82 -16.83 -40.58
C GLY A 369 -30.32 -16.67 -40.88
N PRO A 370 -30.82 -15.43 -40.84
CA PRO A 370 -32.26 -15.15 -40.95
C PRO A 370 -32.84 -15.43 -42.34
N ASP A 371 -32.02 -15.40 -43.39
CA ASP A 371 -32.45 -15.65 -44.77
C ASP A 371 -32.45 -17.15 -45.15
N ALA A 372 -32.04 -18.04 -44.25
CA ALA A 372 -31.93 -19.47 -44.52
C ALA A 372 -33.31 -20.15 -44.58
N GLU A 373 -33.42 -21.19 -45.41
CA GLU A 373 -34.66 -21.97 -45.52
C GLU A 373 -35.01 -22.63 -44.17
N GLY A 374 -36.15 -22.25 -43.59
CA GLY A 374 -36.61 -22.77 -42.30
C GLY A 374 -36.17 -21.97 -41.08
N ALA A 375 -35.52 -20.81 -41.24
CA ALA A 375 -35.21 -19.90 -40.14
C ALA A 375 -36.45 -19.16 -39.60
N GLY A 376 -37.50 -18.99 -40.40
CA GLY A 376 -38.66 -18.15 -40.06
C GLY A 376 -38.40 -16.66 -40.34
N GLU A 377 -39.29 -15.78 -39.87
CA GLU A 377 -39.16 -14.32 -40.04
C GLU A 377 -38.62 -13.67 -38.75
N TRP A 378 -37.44 -13.06 -38.81
CA TRP A 378 -36.76 -12.48 -37.66
C TRP A 378 -36.90 -10.96 -37.60
N LYS A 379 -37.06 -10.40 -36.39
CA LYS A 379 -37.00 -8.94 -36.17
C LYS A 379 -35.59 -8.43 -35.89
N SER A 380 -34.69 -9.31 -35.44
CA SER A 380 -33.31 -8.95 -35.15
C SER A 380 -32.64 -8.28 -36.35
N THR A 381 -31.90 -7.20 -36.09
CA THR A 381 -31.11 -6.50 -37.10
C THR A 381 -29.73 -7.13 -37.32
N PHE A 382 -29.40 -8.20 -36.59
CA PHE A 382 -28.10 -8.88 -36.65
C PHE A 382 -28.17 -10.16 -37.49
N PRO A 383 -27.05 -10.54 -38.14
CA PRO A 383 -27.07 -11.54 -39.21
C PRO A 383 -27.24 -13.00 -38.76
N GLY A 384 -27.37 -13.29 -37.46
CA GLY A 384 -27.27 -14.66 -36.94
C GLY A 384 -25.90 -15.27 -37.30
N LYS A 385 -25.87 -16.51 -37.77
CA LYS A 385 -24.66 -17.18 -38.32
C LYS A 385 -23.45 -17.18 -37.37
N TYR A 386 -23.68 -17.33 -36.08
CA TYR A 386 -22.67 -17.24 -35.03
C TYR A 386 -21.59 -18.34 -35.09
N LEU A 387 -21.80 -19.41 -35.87
CA LEU A 387 -20.83 -20.49 -36.11
C LEU A 387 -20.11 -20.38 -37.47
N GLU A 388 -20.35 -19.31 -38.24
CA GLU A 388 -19.75 -19.16 -39.57
C GLU A 388 -18.21 -19.13 -39.52
N GLY A 389 -17.57 -19.84 -40.45
CA GLY A 389 -16.11 -20.00 -40.50
C GLY A 389 -15.53 -20.98 -39.47
N GLY A 390 -16.36 -21.51 -38.57
CA GLY A 390 -15.98 -22.50 -37.55
C GLY A 390 -15.08 -21.93 -36.44
N LYS A 391 -14.65 -22.80 -35.52
CA LYS A 391 -13.86 -22.42 -34.33
C LYS A 391 -12.62 -21.60 -34.64
N ALA A 392 -11.91 -21.91 -35.73
CA ALA A 392 -10.70 -21.20 -36.14
C ALA A 392 -10.97 -19.73 -36.54
N ALA A 393 -12.16 -19.43 -37.08
CA ALA A 393 -12.59 -18.07 -37.37
C ALA A 393 -13.24 -17.37 -36.15
N GLY A 394 -13.29 -18.05 -35.00
CA GLY A 394 -13.95 -17.56 -33.79
C GLY A 394 -15.44 -17.88 -33.71
N GLY A 395 -15.98 -18.72 -34.60
CA GLY A 395 -17.36 -19.18 -34.55
C GLY A 395 -17.62 -20.02 -33.30
N GLN A 396 -18.46 -19.52 -32.39
CA GLN A 396 -18.92 -20.22 -31.19
C GLN A 396 -20.18 -19.58 -30.61
N LEU A 397 -20.96 -20.39 -29.90
CA LEU A 397 -22.06 -19.96 -29.04
C LEU A 397 -21.85 -20.49 -27.62
N VAL A 398 -22.03 -19.62 -26.63
CA VAL A 398 -22.02 -20.00 -25.22
C VAL A 398 -23.43 -20.03 -24.68
N ASP A 399 -23.75 -21.12 -24.01
CA ASP A 399 -25.01 -21.37 -23.36
C ASP A 399 -24.82 -21.36 -21.84
N GLN A 400 -25.32 -20.30 -21.19
CA GLN A 400 -25.29 -20.11 -19.75
C GLN A 400 -26.71 -20.12 -19.18
N ARG A 401 -26.89 -20.54 -17.93
CA ARG A 401 -28.19 -20.41 -17.24
C ARG A 401 -28.59 -18.95 -17.14
N LEU A 402 -29.86 -18.65 -17.40
CA LEU A 402 -30.41 -17.34 -17.08
C LEU A 402 -30.59 -17.23 -15.56
N LEU A 403 -29.95 -16.22 -14.96
CA LEU A 403 -30.11 -15.90 -13.55
C LEU A 403 -31.21 -14.82 -13.39
N PRO A 404 -32.36 -15.12 -12.75
CA PRO A 404 -33.50 -14.21 -12.71
C PRO A 404 -33.23 -12.86 -12.02
N ARG A 405 -32.27 -12.84 -11.09
CA ARG A 405 -31.84 -11.64 -10.37
C ARG A 405 -31.01 -10.69 -11.23
N ILE A 406 -30.80 -10.96 -12.54
CA ILE A 406 -30.32 -9.94 -13.49
C ILE A 406 -31.23 -8.69 -13.51
N SER A 407 -32.52 -8.85 -13.17
CA SER A 407 -33.46 -7.75 -12.94
C SER A 407 -33.06 -6.80 -11.80
N GLU A 408 -32.24 -7.26 -10.84
CA GLU A 408 -31.68 -6.41 -9.78
C GLU A 408 -30.50 -5.57 -10.28
N GLY A 409 -29.91 -5.94 -11.42
CA GLY A 409 -28.80 -5.26 -12.06
C GLY A 409 -27.49 -6.05 -12.03
N GLU A 410 -26.64 -5.73 -12.99
CA GLU A 410 -25.30 -6.29 -13.14
C GLU A 410 -24.29 -5.48 -12.30
N VAL A 411 -23.35 -6.16 -11.67
CA VAL A 411 -22.26 -5.56 -10.90
C VAL A 411 -20.98 -5.66 -11.71
N ARG A 412 -20.44 -4.53 -12.17
CA ARG A 412 -19.17 -4.46 -12.89
C ARG A 412 -18.04 -4.12 -11.93
N MET A 413 -17.02 -4.97 -11.87
CA MET A 413 -15.75 -4.65 -11.20
C MET A 413 -14.79 -4.07 -12.23
N LEU A 414 -14.41 -2.80 -12.07
CA LEU A 414 -13.47 -2.09 -12.95
C LEU A 414 -12.04 -2.25 -12.42
N MET A 415 -11.21 -2.90 -13.22
CA MET A 415 -9.87 -3.35 -12.83
C MET A 415 -8.78 -2.63 -13.63
N VAL A 416 -7.67 -2.32 -12.96
CA VAL A 416 -6.43 -1.83 -13.56
C VAL A 416 -5.31 -2.80 -13.21
N GLY A 417 -4.89 -3.63 -14.17
CA GLY A 417 -4.06 -4.80 -13.86
C GLY A 417 -4.77 -5.67 -12.80
N PRO A 418 -4.13 -6.04 -11.68
CA PRO A 418 -4.78 -6.76 -10.59
C PRO A 418 -5.56 -5.87 -9.60
N VAL A 419 -5.53 -4.54 -9.76
CA VAL A 419 -6.07 -3.59 -8.78
C VAL A 419 -7.53 -3.27 -9.08
N LEU A 420 -8.42 -3.48 -8.12
CA LEU A 420 -9.80 -3.01 -8.19
C LEU A 420 -9.84 -1.49 -7.99
N GLN A 421 -10.40 -0.77 -8.96
CA GLN A 421 -10.55 0.67 -8.88
C GLN A 421 -11.94 1.11 -8.42
N MET A 422 -12.98 0.45 -8.92
CA MET A 422 -14.37 0.82 -8.65
C MET A 422 -15.31 -0.35 -8.92
N ILE A 423 -16.42 -0.37 -8.19
CA ILE A 423 -17.54 -1.29 -8.44
C ILE A 423 -18.71 -0.46 -8.96
N ILE A 424 -19.31 -0.90 -10.07
CA ILE A 424 -20.39 -0.20 -10.76
C ILE A 424 -21.61 -1.11 -10.83
N HIS A 425 -22.68 -0.75 -10.14
CA HIS A 425 -23.96 -1.45 -10.26
C HIS A 425 -24.80 -0.81 -11.37
N LYS A 426 -25.13 -1.60 -12.39
CA LYS A 426 -25.92 -1.20 -13.55
C LYS A 426 -27.30 -1.85 -13.46
N LYS A 427 -28.30 -1.10 -13.03
CA LYS A 427 -29.67 -1.59 -12.88
C LYS A 427 -30.52 -1.22 -14.09
N PRO A 428 -31.11 -2.18 -14.82
CA PRO A 428 -32.04 -1.89 -15.92
C PRO A 428 -33.19 -0.97 -15.47
N GLU A 429 -33.49 0.06 -16.25
CA GLU A 429 -34.65 0.94 -16.01
C GLU A 429 -35.97 0.34 -16.54
N GLY A 430 -35.86 -0.69 -17.39
CA GLY A 430 -36.96 -1.51 -17.88
C GLY A 430 -36.44 -2.77 -18.58
N GLY A 431 -37.22 -3.86 -18.55
CA GLY A 431 -36.78 -5.15 -19.11
C GLY A 431 -35.72 -5.86 -18.24
N LEU A 432 -34.85 -6.63 -18.88
CA LEU A 432 -33.77 -7.38 -18.22
C LEU A 432 -32.36 -6.96 -18.71
N SER A 433 -32.27 -6.13 -19.76
CA SER A 433 -30.99 -5.66 -20.29
C SER A 433 -30.56 -4.32 -19.69
N ALA A 434 -29.30 -4.25 -19.28
CA ALA A 434 -28.65 -3.03 -18.80
C ALA A 434 -27.86 -2.28 -19.90
N VAL A 435 -28.14 -2.60 -21.17
CA VAL A 435 -27.38 -2.14 -22.34
C VAL A 435 -27.99 -0.87 -22.96
N GLY A 436 -27.17 -0.06 -23.65
CA GLY A 436 -27.67 1.03 -24.50
C GLY A 436 -28.10 2.30 -23.77
N GLY A 437 -27.72 2.45 -22.50
CA GLY A 437 -28.05 3.64 -21.69
C GLY A 437 -29.38 3.52 -20.93
N ASN A 438 -30.08 2.39 -21.02
CA ASN A 438 -31.34 2.14 -20.29
C ASN A 438 -31.07 1.60 -18.88
N SER A 439 -30.21 2.27 -18.10
CA SER A 439 -29.83 1.80 -16.77
C SER A 439 -29.50 2.91 -15.81
N ALA A 440 -29.90 2.72 -14.55
CA ALA A 440 -29.43 3.51 -13.43
C ALA A 440 -28.08 2.97 -12.96
N TYR A 441 -27.09 3.85 -12.83
CA TYR A 441 -25.74 3.52 -12.40
C TYR A 441 -25.52 3.95 -10.95
N THR A 442 -25.01 3.04 -10.12
CA THR A 442 -24.52 3.34 -8.78
C THR A 442 -23.05 2.96 -8.66
N TYR A 443 -22.24 3.82 -8.05
CA TYR A 443 -20.78 3.66 -7.97
C TYR A 443 -20.36 3.43 -6.53
N PHE A 444 -19.54 2.40 -6.32
CA PHE A 444 -19.02 2.01 -5.02
C PHE A 444 -17.50 1.99 -5.04
N LYS A 445 -16.90 2.34 -3.91
CA LYS A 445 -15.44 2.26 -3.70
C LYS A 445 -15.03 0.83 -3.38
N PRO A 446 -13.78 0.43 -3.68
CA PRO A 446 -13.20 -0.80 -3.16
C PRO A 446 -13.33 -0.89 -1.63
N GLY A 447 -13.54 -2.09 -1.11
CA GLY A 447 -13.75 -2.35 0.32
C GLY A 447 -15.13 -1.98 0.86
N CYS A 448 -16.11 -1.66 0.00
CA CYS A 448 -17.48 -1.40 0.45
C CYS A 448 -18.14 -2.68 1.00
N LYS A 449 -18.96 -2.52 2.03
CA LYS A 449 -19.57 -3.65 2.76
C LYS A 449 -20.53 -4.46 1.89
N GLU A 450 -21.16 -3.81 0.91
CA GLU A 450 -22.12 -4.39 -0.02
C GLU A 450 -21.50 -5.49 -0.90
N TYR A 451 -20.24 -5.33 -1.27
CA TYR A 451 -19.54 -6.21 -2.22
C TYR A 451 -18.27 -6.84 -1.65
N GLU A 452 -17.96 -6.66 -0.36
CA GLU A 452 -16.76 -7.21 0.31
C GLU A 452 -16.56 -8.72 0.04
N THR A 453 -17.65 -9.50 0.02
CA THR A 453 -17.55 -10.95 -0.26
C THR A 453 -17.24 -11.25 -1.71
N LEU A 454 -17.81 -10.49 -2.66
CA LEU A 454 -17.47 -10.62 -4.08
C LEU A 454 -16.03 -10.18 -4.32
N GLU A 455 -15.63 -9.05 -3.75
CA GLU A 455 -14.28 -8.49 -3.86
C GLU A 455 -13.23 -9.48 -3.37
N ARG A 456 -13.35 -9.97 -2.13
CA ARG A 456 -12.42 -10.95 -1.56
C ARG A 456 -12.35 -12.23 -2.40
N LYS A 457 -13.49 -12.85 -2.72
CA LYS A 457 -13.52 -14.09 -3.49
C LYS A 457 -12.91 -13.90 -4.88
N PHE A 458 -13.31 -12.84 -5.59
CA PHE A 458 -12.85 -12.63 -6.95
C PHE A 458 -11.37 -12.28 -7.00
N ILE A 459 -10.91 -11.34 -6.16
CA ILE A 459 -9.52 -10.85 -6.20
C ILE A 459 -8.55 -11.85 -5.60
N ASP A 460 -8.84 -12.37 -4.41
CA ASP A 460 -7.87 -13.17 -3.65
C ASP A 460 -7.90 -14.65 -4.04
N GLU A 461 -9.08 -15.17 -4.41
CA GLU A 461 -9.26 -16.60 -4.70
C GLU A 461 -9.31 -16.87 -6.22
N ASP A 462 -10.13 -16.13 -6.97
CA ASP A 462 -10.40 -16.45 -8.38
C ASP A 462 -9.36 -15.91 -9.35
N ILE A 463 -8.90 -14.64 -9.27
CA ILE A 463 -7.93 -14.08 -10.24
C ILE A 463 -6.67 -14.96 -10.43
N PRO A 464 -6.03 -15.50 -9.37
CA PRO A 464 -4.87 -16.40 -9.54
C PRO A 464 -5.20 -17.67 -10.32
N GLN A 465 -6.40 -18.23 -10.12
CA GLN A 465 -6.88 -19.43 -10.81
C GLN A 465 -7.36 -19.12 -12.23
N LEU A 466 -7.94 -17.94 -12.44
CA LEU A 466 -8.46 -17.44 -13.72
C LEU A 466 -7.37 -17.43 -14.78
N MET A 467 -6.20 -16.86 -14.44
CA MET A 467 -5.06 -16.76 -15.37
C MET A 467 -4.61 -18.15 -15.87
N LYS A 468 -4.62 -19.14 -14.98
CA LYS A 468 -4.29 -20.52 -15.30
C LYS A 468 -5.38 -21.21 -16.13
N ALA A 469 -6.65 -21.07 -15.71
CA ALA A 469 -7.80 -21.67 -16.39
C ALA A 469 -7.99 -21.14 -17.82
N LEU A 470 -7.57 -19.90 -18.07
CA LEU A 470 -7.61 -19.26 -19.37
C LEU A 470 -6.32 -19.42 -20.19
N GLU A 471 -5.31 -20.13 -19.67
CA GLU A 471 -4.02 -20.38 -20.33
C GLU A 471 -3.25 -19.08 -20.67
N ILE A 472 -3.35 -18.06 -19.80
CA ILE A 472 -2.70 -16.75 -19.95
C ILE A 472 -1.73 -16.42 -18.81
N GLU A 473 -1.25 -17.44 -18.07
CA GLU A 473 -0.36 -17.28 -16.92
C GLU A 473 0.96 -16.52 -17.23
N ASN A 474 1.39 -16.53 -18.50
CA ASN A 474 2.59 -15.84 -18.94
C ASN A 474 2.32 -14.45 -19.56
N ASP A 475 1.04 -14.12 -19.75
CA ASP A 475 0.60 -12.82 -20.24
C ASP A 475 0.32 -11.87 -19.06
N PRO A 476 0.59 -10.57 -19.23
CA PRO A 476 0.16 -9.60 -18.24
C PRO A 476 -1.38 -9.47 -18.25
N LEU A 477 -1.99 -9.31 -17.07
CA LEU A 477 -3.37 -8.82 -16.98
C LEU A 477 -3.52 -7.50 -17.77
N PRO A 478 -4.68 -7.22 -18.38
CA PRO A 478 -4.91 -5.95 -19.06
C PRO A 478 -4.73 -4.75 -18.12
N ILE A 479 -4.21 -3.65 -18.64
CA ILE A 479 -4.14 -2.38 -17.88
C ILE A 479 -5.52 -1.81 -17.59
N LEU A 480 -6.55 -2.14 -18.38
CA LEU A 480 -7.92 -1.77 -18.08
C LEU A 480 -8.84 -2.89 -18.54
N TRP A 481 -9.58 -3.47 -17.61
CA TRP A 481 -10.54 -4.54 -17.90
C TRP A 481 -11.70 -4.56 -16.90
N THR A 482 -12.74 -5.33 -17.20
CA THR A 482 -13.87 -5.53 -16.29
C THR A 482 -14.28 -6.99 -16.18
N GLY A 483 -14.77 -7.36 -15.00
CA GLY A 483 -15.64 -8.52 -14.81
C GLY A 483 -17.05 -8.03 -14.53
N ASP A 484 -18.03 -8.55 -15.27
CA ASP A 484 -19.42 -8.13 -15.17
C ASP A 484 -20.23 -9.28 -14.57
N PHE A 485 -20.78 -9.07 -13.38
CA PHE A 485 -21.32 -10.10 -12.49
C PHE A 485 -22.82 -9.98 -12.30
N ILE A 486 -23.50 -11.13 -12.24
CA ILE A 486 -24.94 -11.23 -12.09
C ILE A 486 -25.22 -11.82 -10.69
N PRO A 487 -26.05 -11.17 -9.86
CA PRO A 487 -26.39 -11.71 -8.55
C PRO A 487 -27.22 -13.00 -8.70
N ARG A 488 -27.07 -13.89 -7.73
CA ARG A 488 -27.91 -15.08 -7.53
C ARG A 488 -28.05 -15.37 -6.05
N ASP A 489 -29.06 -16.16 -5.71
CA ASP A 489 -29.18 -16.71 -4.37
C ASP A 489 -28.04 -17.70 -4.11
N GLY A 490 -27.35 -17.51 -2.99
CA GLY A 490 -26.29 -18.41 -2.54
C GLY A 490 -26.82 -19.64 -1.82
N ASP A 491 -25.92 -20.56 -1.47
CA ASP A 491 -26.29 -21.83 -0.83
C ASP A 491 -26.86 -21.63 0.59
N THR A 492 -26.54 -20.50 1.23
CA THR A 492 -27.14 -20.10 2.51
C THR A 492 -28.37 -19.23 2.25
N PRO A 493 -29.55 -19.55 2.82
CA PRO A 493 -30.75 -18.74 2.63
C PRO A 493 -30.52 -17.26 2.97
N GLY A 494 -30.84 -16.37 2.02
CA GLY A 494 -30.66 -14.93 2.15
C GLY A 494 -29.26 -14.41 1.81
N SER A 495 -28.30 -15.29 1.50
CA SER A 495 -27.00 -14.87 0.96
C SER A 495 -27.09 -14.56 -0.53
N THR A 496 -26.29 -13.58 -0.98
CA THR A 496 -26.13 -13.28 -2.42
C THR A 496 -24.75 -13.72 -2.87
N GLU A 497 -24.73 -14.52 -3.92
CA GLU A 497 -23.53 -14.88 -4.67
C GLU A 497 -23.58 -14.22 -6.05
N TYR A 498 -22.46 -14.26 -6.75
CA TYR A 498 -22.30 -13.56 -8.02
C TYR A 498 -21.67 -14.49 -9.03
N VAL A 499 -22.20 -14.47 -10.25
CA VAL A 499 -21.70 -15.26 -11.37
C VAL A 499 -21.25 -14.30 -12.46
N VAL A 500 -20.05 -14.52 -13.00
CA VAL A 500 -19.57 -13.69 -14.09
C VAL A 500 -20.34 -13.99 -15.39
N GLY A 501 -20.86 -12.93 -16.01
CA GLY A 501 -21.56 -12.95 -17.28
C GLY A 501 -20.63 -12.67 -18.46
N GLU A 502 -19.57 -11.89 -18.26
CA GLU A 502 -18.52 -11.62 -19.25
C GLU A 502 -17.28 -10.97 -18.63
N PHE A 503 -16.15 -11.08 -19.34
CA PHE A 503 -14.98 -10.23 -19.12
C PHE A 503 -14.79 -9.30 -20.32
N ASN A 504 -14.49 -8.04 -20.05
CA ASN A 504 -14.14 -7.06 -21.07
C ASN A 504 -12.66 -6.68 -20.91
N CYS A 505 -11.80 -7.14 -21.81
CA CYS A 505 -10.35 -6.96 -21.70
C CYS A 505 -9.71 -6.13 -22.81
N SER A 506 -10.50 -5.67 -23.80
CA SER A 506 -10.04 -4.80 -24.89
C SER A 506 -10.89 -3.54 -24.95
N CYS A 507 -10.23 -2.38 -25.07
CA CYS A 507 -10.87 -1.07 -25.27
C CYS A 507 -12.02 -0.71 -24.33
N VAL A 508 -11.97 -1.19 -23.09
CA VAL A 508 -12.91 -0.77 -22.04
C VAL A 508 -12.93 0.75 -21.99
N GLY A 509 -14.13 1.31 -22.09
CA GLY A 509 -14.32 2.75 -22.08
C GLY A 509 -14.26 3.31 -20.66
N ILE A 510 -13.71 4.51 -20.52
CA ILE A 510 -13.72 5.25 -19.27
C ILE A 510 -15.02 6.04 -19.22
N SER A 511 -16.00 5.60 -18.42
CA SER A 511 -17.39 6.08 -18.49
C SER A 511 -17.54 7.60 -18.44
N LYS A 512 -16.71 8.29 -17.65
CA LYS A 512 -16.72 9.74 -17.52
C LYS A 512 -16.18 10.50 -18.73
N PHE A 513 -15.39 9.85 -19.59
CA PHE A 513 -15.01 10.37 -20.90
C PHE A 513 -15.97 9.93 -22.01
N GLN A 514 -16.74 8.85 -21.82
CA GLN A 514 -17.64 8.31 -22.84
C GLN A 514 -18.74 9.28 -23.28
N ALA A 515 -19.15 10.22 -22.42
CA ALA A 515 -20.19 11.20 -22.72
C ALA A 515 -19.86 12.10 -23.94
N VAL A 516 -18.59 12.19 -24.31
CA VAL A 516 -18.10 13.00 -25.44
C VAL A 516 -17.34 12.15 -26.48
N CYS A 517 -17.52 10.82 -26.45
CA CYS A 517 -16.90 9.92 -27.42
C CYS A 517 -17.53 10.06 -28.81
N GLY A 518 -16.70 10.28 -29.82
CA GLY A 518 -17.11 10.30 -31.23
C GLY A 518 -17.74 11.63 -31.66
N GLY A 519 -17.73 11.87 -32.98
CA GLY A 519 -18.33 13.08 -33.56
C GLY A 519 -17.43 14.31 -33.51
N GLU A 520 -17.99 15.46 -33.15
CA GLU A 520 -17.29 16.77 -33.15
C GLU A 520 -16.81 17.21 -31.75
N GLN A 521 -17.11 16.42 -30.71
CA GLN A 521 -16.70 16.72 -29.34
C GLN A 521 -15.28 16.22 -29.08
N THR A 522 -14.63 16.84 -28.10
CA THR A 522 -13.24 16.61 -27.71
C THR A 522 -13.15 16.43 -26.20
N LEU A 523 -11.95 16.10 -25.72
CA LEU A 523 -11.67 16.07 -24.29
C LEU A 523 -11.99 17.40 -23.60
N ALA A 524 -12.01 18.55 -24.30
CA ALA A 524 -12.38 19.85 -23.74
C ALA A 524 -13.87 19.95 -23.34
N ASP A 525 -14.73 19.10 -23.91
CA ASP A 525 -16.18 19.12 -23.67
C ASP A 525 -16.59 18.32 -22.41
N VAL A 526 -15.65 17.61 -21.79
CA VAL A 526 -15.88 16.92 -20.51
C VAL A 526 -16.00 17.94 -19.38
N SER A 527 -16.93 17.75 -18.44
CA SER A 527 -17.01 18.61 -17.24
C SER A 527 -15.71 18.49 -16.42
N ASP A 528 -15.30 19.55 -15.72
CA ASP A 528 -14.10 19.48 -14.88
C ASP A 528 -14.19 18.39 -13.80
N ALA A 529 -15.38 18.23 -13.20
CA ALA A 529 -15.63 17.19 -12.20
C ALA A 529 -15.42 15.78 -12.77
N ASP A 530 -15.91 15.53 -13.99
CA ASP A 530 -15.73 14.24 -14.65
C ASP A 530 -14.31 14.03 -15.13
N TYR A 531 -13.67 15.09 -15.63
CA TYR A 531 -12.28 15.06 -16.08
C TYR A 531 -11.34 14.64 -14.96
N TYR A 532 -11.36 15.33 -13.81
CA TYR A 532 -10.43 15.00 -12.72
C TYR A 532 -10.71 13.64 -12.10
N ASP A 533 -11.98 13.23 -12.04
CA ASP A 533 -12.30 11.91 -11.52
C ASP A 533 -11.86 10.78 -12.46
N ALA A 534 -12.06 10.94 -13.77
CA ALA A 534 -11.56 10.02 -14.78
C ALA A 534 -10.02 9.97 -14.82
N CYS A 535 -9.35 11.11 -14.58
CA CYS A 535 -7.90 11.16 -14.50
C CYS A 535 -7.33 10.30 -13.35
N LYS A 536 -8.08 10.08 -12.26
CA LYS A 536 -7.62 9.14 -11.19
C LYS A 536 -7.44 7.73 -11.73
N LEU A 537 -8.34 7.28 -12.62
CA LEU A 537 -8.24 5.97 -13.25
C LEU A 537 -7.05 5.92 -14.22
N THR A 538 -6.84 6.95 -15.05
CA THR A 538 -5.71 6.95 -15.99
C THR A 538 -4.36 7.12 -15.32
N ASP A 539 -4.29 7.87 -14.23
CA ASP A 539 -3.08 7.99 -13.41
C ASP A 539 -2.76 6.65 -12.69
N LEU A 540 -3.79 5.91 -12.25
CA LEU A 540 -3.65 4.55 -11.74
C LEU A 540 -3.18 3.58 -12.84
N MET A 541 -3.72 3.69 -14.06
CA MET A 541 -3.26 2.91 -15.23
C MET A 541 -1.79 3.17 -15.51
N GLY A 542 -1.34 4.44 -15.49
CA GLY A 542 0.05 4.80 -15.66
C GLY A 542 0.96 4.20 -14.61
N THR A 543 0.61 4.35 -13.33
CA THR A 543 1.36 3.78 -12.20
C THR A 543 1.43 2.26 -12.30
N THR A 544 0.32 1.61 -12.63
CA THR A 544 0.25 0.15 -12.78
C THR A 544 1.08 -0.34 -13.96
N ALA A 545 1.09 0.38 -15.09
CA ALA A 545 1.93 0.02 -16.24
C ALA A 545 3.43 0.04 -15.89
N ILE A 546 3.88 1.07 -15.18
CA ILE A 546 5.27 1.16 -14.71
C ILE A 546 5.57 0.04 -13.70
N MET A 547 4.66 -0.23 -12.77
CA MET A 547 4.79 -1.33 -11.81
C MET A 547 4.92 -2.70 -12.51
N MET A 548 4.10 -2.98 -13.52
CA MET A 548 4.16 -4.24 -14.26
C MET A 548 5.45 -4.38 -15.08
N LEU A 549 5.95 -3.28 -15.65
CA LEU A 549 7.26 -3.25 -16.32
C LEU A 549 8.41 -3.49 -15.34
N ASP A 550 8.35 -2.87 -14.16
CA ASP A 550 9.30 -3.14 -13.08
C ASP A 550 9.28 -4.61 -12.69
N GLN A 551 8.09 -5.18 -12.50
CA GLN A 551 7.92 -6.59 -12.18
C GLN A 551 8.52 -7.50 -13.25
N LYS A 552 8.31 -7.19 -14.53
CA LYS A 552 8.87 -7.98 -15.65
C LYS A 552 10.39 -7.93 -15.69
N LYS A 553 11.01 -6.82 -15.27
CA LYS A 553 12.48 -6.66 -15.20
C LYS A 553 13.08 -7.16 -13.88
N ARG A 554 12.28 -7.62 -12.91
CA ARG A 554 12.80 -8.13 -11.63
C ARG A 554 13.73 -9.32 -11.88
N PRO A 555 14.89 -9.37 -11.19
CA PRO A 555 15.74 -10.56 -11.23
C PRO A 555 14.99 -11.75 -10.60
N PRO A 556 15.41 -12.99 -10.87
CA PRO A 556 14.83 -14.16 -10.19
C PRO A 556 14.87 -14.00 -8.67
N ARG A 557 13.79 -14.39 -7.99
CA ARG A 557 13.76 -14.48 -6.53
C ARG A 557 14.56 -15.69 -6.06
N TYR A 558 15.41 -15.49 -5.06
CA TYR A 558 16.21 -16.54 -4.45
C TYR A 558 15.84 -16.66 -2.97
N ASN A 559 15.03 -17.67 -2.65
CA ASN A 559 14.70 -18.03 -1.26
C ASN A 559 15.80 -18.89 -0.60
N THR A 560 16.80 -19.32 -1.38
CA THR A 560 17.96 -20.08 -0.93
C THR A 560 19.25 -19.35 -1.30
N LYS A 561 20.33 -19.74 -0.64
CA LYS A 561 21.67 -19.22 -0.91
C LYS A 561 22.12 -19.58 -2.33
N LEU A 562 22.65 -18.61 -3.06
CA LEU A 562 23.26 -18.77 -4.37
C LEU A 562 24.55 -19.62 -4.28
N PRO A 563 24.91 -20.32 -5.36
CA PRO A 563 26.22 -20.95 -5.47
C PRO A 563 27.31 -19.87 -5.44
N ASN A 564 28.44 -20.17 -4.78
CA ASN A 564 29.59 -19.29 -4.79
C ASN A 564 30.20 -19.24 -6.21
N PRO A 565 30.61 -18.05 -6.71
CA PRO A 565 31.15 -17.93 -8.06
C PRO A 565 32.56 -18.56 -8.14
N GLU A 566 32.86 -19.17 -9.29
CA GLU A 566 34.23 -19.64 -9.58
C GLU A 566 35.19 -18.44 -9.62
N GLY A 567 36.31 -18.53 -8.90
CA GLY A 567 37.28 -17.44 -8.84
C GLY A 567 36.83 -16.22 -8.02
N ALA A 568 35.91 -16.41 -7.07
CA ALA A 568 35.50 -15.37 -6.13
C ALA A 568 36.69 -14.55 -5.59
N LYS A 569 36.55 -13.22 -5.63
CA LYS A 569 37.64 -12.29 -5.29
C LYS A 569 38.05 -12.38 -3.81
N TYR A 570 37.06 -12.59 -2.94
CA TYR A 570 37.21 -12.71 -1.49
C TYR A 570 36.26 -13.78 -0.96
N LYS A 571 36.65 -14.43 0.14
CA LYS A 571 35.85 -15.39 0.90
C LYS A 571 35.31 -14.74 2.17
N LEU A 572 34.00 -14.63 2.29
CA LEU A 572 33.32 -14.06 3.45
C LEU A 572 32.46 -15.12 4.14
N ALA A 573 32.13 -14.91 5.41
CA ALA A 573 31.11 -15.71 6.10
C ALA A 573 30.13 -14.82 6.87
N VAL A 574 28.85 -15.16 6.84
CA VAL A 574 27.85 -14.66 7.80
C VAL A 574 27.83 -15.62 8.98
N ILE A 575 28.05 -15.09 10.19
CA ILE A 575 28.14 -15.85 11.42
C ILE A 575 26.87 -15.68 12.23
N GLU A 576 26.23 -16.79 12.58
CA GLU A 576 25.05 -16.85 13.44
C GLU A 576 25.35 -17.68 14.71
N PHE A 577 24.55 -17.55 15.77
CA PHE A 577 24.77 -18.30 17.02
C PHE A 577 23.62 -19.24 17.34
N VAL A 578 23.88 -20.49 17.68
CA VAL A 578 22.85 -21.45 18.10
C VAL A 578 22.66 -21.41 19.61
N ILE A 579 21.51 -20.88 20.05
CA ILE A 579 21.14 -20.88 21.47
C ILE A 579 20.82 -22.32 21.90
N PRO A 580 21.53 -22.88 22.91
CA PRO A 580 21.32 -24.26 23.34
C PRO A 580 19.88 -24.53 23.77
N GLY A 581 19.27 -25.59 23.21
CA GLY A 581 17.90 -26.00 23.54
C GLY A 581 16.78 -25.11 22.99
N ALA A 582 17.11 -23.99 22.33
CA ALA A 582 16.11 -23.14 21.69
C ALA A 582 15.56 -23.78 20.41
N LYS A 583 14.25 -23.64 20.18
CA LYS A 583 13.61 -24.03 18.91
C LYS A 583 14.28 -23.27 17.76
N ASN A 584 14.58 -23.98 16.66
CA ASN A 584 15.30 -23.46 15.50
C ASN A 584 16.68 -22.82 15.79
N GLY A 585 17.20 -22.95 17.03
CA GLY A 585 18.43 -22.33 17.49
C GLY A 585 18.33 -20.86 17.90
N GLY A 586 17.12 -20.30 18.04
CA GLY A 586 16.87 -18.93 18.48
C GLY A 586 15.51 -18.36 18.03
N SER A 587 14.98 -17.39 18.76
CA SER A 587 13.70 -16.73 18.42
C SER A 587 13.76 -15.90 17.14
N ASP A 588 14.97 -15.54 16.70
CA ASP A 588 15.25 -14.76 15.50
C ASP A 588 15.39 -15.62 14.23
N LYS A 589 15.09 -16.92 14.30
CA LYS A 589 15.36 -17.90 13.23
C LYS A 589 14.12 -18.62 12.73
N GLY A 590 14.08 -18.85 11.43
CA GLY A 590 13.06 -19.66 10.77
C GLY A 590 13.32 -21.17 10.87
N PRO A 591 12.45 -22.01 10.29
CA PRO A 591 12.57 -23.47 10.29
C PRO A 591 13.86 -24.03 9.68
N ASP A 592 14.50 -23.27 8.80
CA ASP A 592 15.81 -23.64 8.22
C ASP A 592 16.97 -23.43 9.22
N GLY A 593 16.71 -22.81 10.37
CA GLY A 593 17.67 -22.48 11.42
C GLY A 593 18.54 -21.27 11.11
N HIS A 594 18.18 -20.48 10.09
CA HIS A 594 18.83 -19.22 9.76
C HIS A 594 17.96 -18.04 10.16
N ARG A 595 18.59 -16.89 10.39
CA ARG A 595 17.89 -15.62 10.32
C ARG A 595 17.39 -15.41 8.89
N VAL A 596 16.16 -14.89 8.75
CA VAL A 596 15.54 -14.67 7.44
C VAL A 596 16.35 -13.71 6.54
N ASP A 597 17.14 -12.83 7.14
CA ASP A 597 18.02 -11.88 6.43
C ASP A 597 19.40 -12.43 6.07
N SER A 598 19.86 -13.55 6.67
CA SER A 598 21.18 -14.12 6.40
C SER A 598 21.38 -14.56 4.94
N ILE A 599 20.38 -15.24 4.37
CA ILE A 599 20.43 -15.72 2.97
C ILE A 599 20.51 -14.55 1.98
N PRO A 600 19.62 -13.52 2.06
CA PRO A 600 19.72 -12.32 1.23
C PRO A 600 21.07 -11.60 1.36
N ILE A 601 21.61 -11.46 2.57
CA ILE A 601 22.92 -10.84 2.80
C ILE A 601 24.04 -11.63 2.11
N ALA A 602 24.07 -12.95 2.26
CA ALA A 602 25.06 -13.80 1.58
C ALA A 602 24.92 -13.71 0.05
N ASN A 603 23.69 -13.67 -0.45
CA ASN A 603 23.40 -13.51 -1.88
C ASN A 603 23.88 -12.14 -2.41
N GLY A 604 23.75 -11.07 -1.63
CA GLY A 604 24.28 -9.75 -1.98
C GLY A 604 25.80 -9.77 -2.14
N ILE A 605 26.53 -10.42 -1.23
CA ILE A 605 27.99 -10.61 -1.33
C ILE A 605 28.36 -11.43 -2.58
N ILE A 606 27.60 -12.49 -2.87
CA ILE A 606 27.81 -13.35 -4.05
C ILE A 606 27.61 -12.57 -5.35
N LYS A 607 26.53 -11.79 -5.46
CA LYS A 607 26.28 -10.92 -6.62
C LYS A 607 27.37 -9.86 -6.82
N ALA A 608 27.97 -9.39 -5.73
CA ALA A 608 29.09 -8.45 -5.77
C ALA A 608 30.44 -9.08 -6.18
N GLY A 609 30.48 -10.40 -6.44
CA GLY A 609 31.68 -11.12 -6.90
C GLY A 609 32.52 -11.76 -5.78
N GLY A 610 32.03 -11.75 -4.53
CA GLY A 610 32.59 -12.53 -3.42
C GLY A 610 32.03 -13.96 -3.37
N SER A 611 32.60 -14.80 -2.53
CA SER A 611 31.94 -16.01 -2.03
C SER A 611 31.51 -15.75 -0.60
N CYS A 612 30.36 -16.26 -0.20
CA CYS A 612 29.88 -16.09 1.16
C CYS A 612 29.36 -17.43 1.68
N ASP A 613 29.74 -17.83 2.89
CA ASP A 613 29.18 -19.01 3.56
C ASP A 613 28.36 -18.62 4.79
N LEU A 614 27.35 -19.42 5.15
CA LEU A 614 26.55 -19.24 6.37
C LEU A 614 27.08 -20.20 7.44
N ILE A 615 27.64 -19.68 8.53
CA ILE A 615 28.28 -20.49 9.57
C ILE A 615 27.57 -20.26 10.90
N ARG A 616 27.33 -21.36 11.61
CA ARG A 616 26.71 -21.35 12.93
C ARG A 616 27.75 -21.61 14.01
N TYR A 617 27.88 -20.68 14.94
CA TYR A 617 28.66 -20.87 16.15
C TYR A 617 27.85 -21.66 17.18
N GLU A 618 28.36 -22.83 17.55
CA GLU A 618 27.91 -23.63 18.70
C GLU A 618 28.95 -23.48 19.81
N PHE A 619 28.52 -23.06 21.01
CA PHE A 619 29.45 -22.68 22.08
C PHE A 619 30.35 -23.84 22.55
N ASP A 620 29.93 -25.09 22.41
CA ASP A 620 30.70 -26.28 22.78
C ASP A 620 31.62 -26.79 21.66
N LYS A 621 31.56 -26.20 20.45
CA LYS A 621 32.40 -26.52 19.28
C LYS A 621 33.36 -25.40 18.90
N HIS A 622 33.82 -24.62 19.88
CA HIS A 622 34.61 -23.41 19.66
C HIS A 622 35.87 -23.63 18.80
N ASP A 623 36.66 -24.65 19.09
CA ASP A 623 37.92 -24.88 18.37
C ASP A 623 37.70 -25.26 16.89
N ALA A 624 36.63 -26.02 16.60
CA ALA A 624 36.25 -26.35 15.23
C ALA A 624 35.78 -25.12 14.47
N PHE A 625 34.94 -24.29 15.10
CA PHE A 625 34.51 -23.01 14.54
C PHE A 625 35.70 -22.07 14.29
N ALA A 626 36.62 -21.95 15.25
CA ALA A 626 37.81 -21.12 15.12
C ALA A 626 38.69 -21.54 13.92
N ALA A 627 38.88 -22.84 13.72
CA ALA A 627 39.60 -23.38 12.57
C ALA A 627 38.88 -23.12 11.24
N GLU A 628 37.55 -23.18 11.23
CA GLU A 628 36.73 -22.93 10.04
C GLU A 628 36.78 -21.44 9.62
N VAL A 629 36.53 -20.51 10.55
CA VAL A 629 36.51 -19.07 10.25
C VAL A 629 37.89 -18.51 9.88
N GLU A 630 38.96 -19.23 10.20
CA GLU A 630 40.31 -18.89 9.76
C GLU A 630 40.50 -19.01 8.23
N ALA A 631 39.62 -19.67 7.49
CA ALA A 631 39.70 -19.75 6.02
C ALA A 631 39.15 -18.51 5.28
N PHE A 632 38.47 -17.60 5.97
CA PHE A 632 37.76 -16.47 5.36
C PHE A 632 38.56 -15.16 5.46
N ASP A 633 38.43 -14.29 4.45
CA ASP A 633 39.03 -12.95 4.43
C ASP A 633 38.29 -11.98 5.37
N ALA A 634 36.98 -12.18 5.54
CA ALA A 634 36.17 -11.42 6.48
C ALA A 634 34.97 -12.21 7.02
N VAL A 635 34.44 -11.77 8.16
CA VAL A 635 33.22 -12.32 8.77
C VAL A 635 32.22 -11.22 9.13
N LEU A 636 30.94 -11.46 8.87
CA LEU A 636 29.81 -10.63 9.26
C LEU A 636 29.02 -11.32 10.37
N VAL A 637 29.11 -10.80 11.58
CA VAL A 637 28.45 -11.31 12.77
C VAL A 637 26.98 -10.86 12.80
N ARG A 638 26.07 -11.83 12.74
CA ARG A 638 24.62 -11.69 12.89
C ARG A 638 24.16 -12.40 14.16
N ILE A 639 24.75 -12.01 15.29
CA ILE A 639 24.40 -12.51 16.63
C ILE A 639 23.86 -11.32 17.44
N ASN A 640 22.64 -11.45 17.99
CA ASN A 640 22.07 -10.38 18.80
C ASN A 640 22.85 -10.24 20.13
N PRO A 641 23.02 -9.01 20.66
CA PRO A 641 23.61 -8.80 21.98
C PRO A 641 22.94 -9.67 23.06
N GLY A 642 23.75 -10.28 23.92
CA GLY A 642 23.28 -11.12 25.02
C GLY A 642 22.99 -12.59 24.64
N GLN A 643 22.81 -12.94 23.37
CA GLN A 643 22.54 -14.33 22.96
C GLN A 643 23.65 -15.30 23.38
N LEU A 644 24.91 -14.88 23.32
CA LEU A 644 26.07 -15.71 23.69
C LEU A 644 26.11 -16.09 25.18
N SER A 645 25.31 -15.45 26.02
CA SER A 645 25.16 -15.75 27.45
C SER A 645 23.91 -16.60 27.75
N GLN A 646 23.06 -16.87 26.76
CA GLN A 646 21.81 -17.61 26.96
C GLN A 646 22.08 -19.12 26.89
N GLY A 647 21.95 -19.81 28.02
CA GLY A 647 22.08 -21.28 28.09
C GLY A 647 23.50 -21.81 27.86
N THR A 648 24.53 -20.95 27.95
CA THR A 648 25.95 -21.30 27.73
C THR A 648 26.76 -21.27 29.03
N THR A 649 28.03 -21.73 28.98
CA THR A 649 28.94 -21.62 30.13
C THR A 649 29.44 -20.19 30.32
N PRO A 650 29.70 -19.73 31.58
CA PRO A 650 30.29 -18.42 31.84
C PRO A 650 31.56 -18.17 31.00
N GLY A 651 31.70 -16.96 30.46
CA GLY A 651 32.84 -16.58 29.60
C GLY A 651 32.67 -16.89 28.12
N THR A 652 31.53 -17.44 27.67
CA THR A 652 31.28 -17.74 26.24
C THR A 652 31.37 -16.50 25.34
N GLN A 653 30.80 -15.36 25.79
CA GLN A 653 30.93 -14.07 25.08
C GLN A 653 32.40 -13.66 24.94
N GLN A 654 33.15 -13.61 26.05
CA GLN A 654 34.56 -13.24 26.04
C GLN A 654 35.37 -14.12 25.09
N ARG A 655 35.17 -15.44 25.13
CA ARG A 655 35.87 -16.39 24.26
C ARG A 655 35.57 -16.16 22.78
N PHE A 656 34.32 -15.79 22.44
CA PHE A 656 33.96 -15.43 21.07
C PHE A 656 34.61 -14.11 20.64
N ASP A 657 34.59 -13.09 21.51
CA ASP A 657 35.20 -11.79 21.25
C ASP A 657 36.72 -11.89 21.08
N ASP A 658 37.39 -12.71 21.90
CA ASP A 658 38.83 -13.00 21.78
C ASP A 658 39.16 -13.63 20.41
N LEU A 659 38.32 -14.55 19.93
CA LEU A 659 38.47 -15.13 18.60
C LEU A 659 38.31 -14.07 17.50
N MET A 660 37.27 -13.24 17.56
CA MET A 660 37.07 -12.16 16.60
C MET A 660 38.24 -11.17 16.59
N ASN A 661 38.74 -10.77 17.76
CA ASN A 661 39.92 -9.92 17.89
C ASN A 661 41.18 -10.59 17.34
N SER A 662 41.32 -11.91 17.48
CA SER A 662 42.43 -12.65 16.87
C SER A 662 42.39 -12.63 15.33
N LEU A 663 41.19 -12.62 14.72
CA LEU A 663 41.04 -12.49 13.27
C LEU A 663 41.45 -11.08 12.80
N LEU A 664 41.07 -10.04 13.54
CA LEU A 664 41.50 -8.66 13.28
C LEU A 664 43.02 -8.52 13.37
N ALA A 665 43.65 -9.11 14.39
CA ALA A 665 45.10 -9.12 14.55
C ALA A 665 45.84 -9.83 13.39
N LYS A 666 45.17 -10.77 12.71
CA LYS A 666 45.65 -11.43 11.48
C LYS A 666 45.36 -10.63 10.20
N GLY A 667 44.84 -9.41 10.31
CA GLY A 667 44.57 -8.50 9.19
C GLY A 667 43.23 -8.72 8.49
N LYS A 668 42.36 -9.57 9.03
CA LYS A 668 41.01 -9.83 8.49
C LYS A 668 40.02 -8.74 8.90
N LEU A 669 38.85 -8.70 8.27
CA LEU A 669 37.75 -7.82 8.69
C LEU A 669 36.68 -8.59 9.48
N VAL A 670 36.16 -7.96 10.52
CA VAL A 670 35.05 -8.45 11.34
C VAL A 670 34.00 -7.35 11.42
N TRP A 671 32.78 -7.62 10.96
CA TRP A 671 31.67 -6.67 11.03
C TRP A 671 30.55 -7.21 11.91
N SER A 672 30.16 -6.57 13.00
CA SER A 672 30.89 -5.50 13.69
C SER A 672 31.91 -6.12 14.65
N SER A 673 33.11 -5.55 14.71
CA SER A 673 34.16 -6.02 15.64
C SER A 673 33.71 -5.85 17.10
N PRO A 674 34.24 -6.66 18.06
CA PRO A 674 33.98 -6.45 19.48
C PRO A 674 34.30 -5.02 19.96
N GLY A 675 35.35 -4.40 19.39
CA GLY A 675 35.72 -3.01 19.63
C GLY A 675 34.63 -2.03 19.19
N VAL A 676 34.16 -2.14 17.94
CA VAL A 676 33.05 -1.31 17.43
C VAL A 676 31.78 -1.52 18.26
N GLN A 677 31.43 -2.75 18.62
CA GLN A 677 30.27 -3.03 19.46
C GLN A 677 30.36 -2.39 20.85
N THR A 678 31.57 -2.35 21.43
CA THR A 678 31.81 -1.79 22.77
C THR A 678 31.94 -0.27 22.75
N CYS A 679 32.38 0.33 21.65
CA CYS A 679 32.58 1.77 21.56
C CYS A 679 31.39 2.53 20.93
N MET A 680 30.75 1.94 19.92
CA MET A 680 29.64 2.56 19.19
C MET A 680 28.28 2.07 19.68
N GLY A 681 28.16 0.78 20.00
CA GLY A 681 26.91 0.18 20.49
C GLY A 681 26.65 0.42 21.97
N ALA A 682 27.67 0.81 22.75
CA ALA A 682 27.51 1.15 24.16
C ALA A 682 26.91 2.54 24.31
N LYS A 683 26.05 2.74 25.32
CA LYS A 683 25.33 4.02 25.46
C LYS A 683 26.22 5.19 25.85
N ASP A 684 27.38 4.97 26.45
CA ASP A 684 28.36 6.03 26.75
C ASP A 684 29.00 6.63 25.48
N ALA A 685 28.78 6.03 24.30
CA ALA A 685 28.99 6.68 23.02
C ALA A 685 28.35 8.08 22.98
N LEU A 686 27.15 8.25 23.55
CA LEU A 686 26.43 9.52 23.61
C LEU A 686 27.18 10.59 24.41
N VAL A 687 27.94 10.18 25.43
CA VAL A 687 28.78 11.07 26.23
C VAL A 687 30.01 11.46 25.42
N LYS A 688 30.65 10.51 24.73
CA LYS A 688 31.84 10.76 23.89
C LYS A 688 31.56 11.77 22.77
N ILE A 689 30.33 11.84 22.27
CA ILE A 689 29.93 12.73 21.17
C ILE A 689 29.12 13.96 21.61
N ASN A 690 29.00 14.21 22.92
CA ASN A 690 28.10 15.24 23.45
C ASN A 690 28.38 16.68 22.96
N HIS A 691 29.57 16.92 22.41
CA HIS A 691 30.04 18.19 21.86
C HIS A 691 29.81 18.33 20.34
N MET A 692 29.36 17.27 19.67
CA MET A 692 29.11 17.24 18.23
C MET A 692 27.73 17.83 17.88
N SER A 693 27.44 18.00 16.59
CA SER A 693 26.22 18.71 16.15
C SER A 693 24.93 17.97 16.52
N VAL A 694 24.98 16.63 16.47
CA VAL A 694 23.91 15.72 16.92
C VAL A 694 24.05 15.30 18.39
N GLY A 695 25.06 15.82 19.09
CA GLY A 695 25.31 15.53 20.50
C GLY A 695 24.45 16.39 21.44
N LEU A 696 24.50 16.06 22.73
CA LEU A 696 23.85 16.86 23.76
C LEU A 696 24.79 17.12 24.94
N PRO A 697 25.27 18.37 25.17
CA PRO A 697 26.38 18.67 26.08
C PRO A 697 26.19 18.22 27.53
N ASP A 698 24.96 18.14 28.02
CA ASP A 698 24.61 17.69 29.37
C ASP A 698 24.26 16.20 29.44
N THR A 699 24.97 15.38 28.65
CA THR A 699 24.90 13.91 28.72
C THR A 699 26.07 13.38 29.55
N PHE A 700 25.77 12.55 30.55
CA PHE A 700 26.76 12.00 31.50
C PHE A 700 26.68 10.48 31.57
N ALA A 701 27.77 9.84 32.01
CA ALA A 701 27.80 8.41 32.32
C ALA A 701 28.24 8.20 33.77
N TYR A 702 27.65 7.21 34.42
CA TYR A 702 27.95 6.81 35.79
C TYR A 702 28.36 5.34 35.82
N TYR A 703 29.47 5.05 36.50
CA TYR A 703 30.01 3.69 36.63
C TYR A 703 29.98 3.19 38.08
N GLU A 704 29.90 4.11 39.05
CA GLU A 704 29.86 3.81 40.48
C GLU A 704 28.63 4.43 41.17
N LYS A 705 28.16 3.82 42.25
CA LYS A 705 26.99 4.31 43.04
C LYS A 705 27.12 5.78 43.44
N SER A 706 28.28 6.18 43.94
CA SER A 706 28.52 7.56 44.36
C SER A 706 28.51 8.57 43.22
N GLU A 707 28.88 8.15 42.00
CA GLU A 707 28.80 9.01 40.82
C GLU A 707 27.34 9.21 40.39
N LEU A 708 26.57 8.12 40.37
CA LEU A 708 25.13 8.15 40.09
C LEU A 708 24.41 9.04 41.11
N GLU A 709 24.63 8.82 42.41
CA GLU A 709 24.02 9.63 43.48
C GLU A 709 24.34 11.11 43.32
N ALA A 710 25.60 11.46 43.11
CA ALA A 710 26.02 12.85 42.98
C ALA A 710 25.52 13.51 41.68
N GLY A 711 25.59 12.80 40.57
CA GLY A 711 25.26 13.29 39.24
C GLY A 711 23.77 13.39 39.00
N PHE A 712 23.04 12.28 39.18
CA PHE A 712 21.61 12.20 38.90
C PHE A 712 20.79 13.18 39.74
N LYS A 713 21.13 13.32 41.04
CA LYS A 713 20.46 14.28 41.92
C LYS A 713 20.65 15.73 41.46
N LYS A 714 21.76 16.07 40.81
CA LYS A 714 22.00 17.43 40.26
C LYS A 714 21.29 17.62 38.92
N THR A 715 21.39 16.65 38.02
CA THR A 715 20.79 16.73 36.68
C THR A 715 19.27 16.73 36.76
N CYS A 716 18.68 15.86 37.59
CA CYS A 716 17.23 15.76 37.77
C CYS A 716 16.63 16.89 38.61
N ALA A 717 17.42 17.59 39.43
CA ALA A 717 17.00 18.85 40.04
C ALA A 717 16.91 20.00 39.03
N PHE A 718 17.65 19.92 37.91
CA PHE A 718 17.73 20.97 36.90
C PHE A 718 16.68 20.85 35.80
N GLN A 719 16.38 19.63 35.33
CA GLN A 719 15.39 19.39 34.28
C GLN A 719 15.03 17.90 34.14
N PRO A 720 13.95 17.54 33.42
CA PRO A 720 13.61 16.14 33.16
C PRO A 720 14.74 15.35 32.46
N ARG A 721 14.94 14.11 32.88
CA ARG A 721 16.07 13.25 32.45
C ARG A 721 15.61 11.93 31.83
N VAL A 722 16.51 11.29 31.10
CA VAL A 722 16.39 9.92 30.62
C VAL A 722 17.59 9.14 31.12
N ILE A 723 17.36 8.15 31.98
CA ILE A 723 18.37 7.22 32.46
C ILE A 723 18.33 5.97 31.58
N LYS A 724 19.49 5.56 31.05
CA LYS A 724 19.60 4.46 30.10
C LYS A 724 20.67 3.47 30.57
N GLN A 725 20.32 2.19 30.70
CA GLN A 725 21.32 1.14 30.88
C GLN A 725 22.16 0.91 29.63
N ASN A 726 23.36 0.36 29.79
CA ASN A 726 24.26 0.11 28.67
C ASN A 726 23.72 -0.87 27.62
N ARG A 727 23.42 -2.09 28.07
CA ARG A 727 23.09 -3.23 27.21
C ARG A 727 21.64 -3.60 27.49
N GLY A 728 20.78 -3.30 26.53
CA GLY A 728 19.35 -3.59 26.55
C GLY A 728 18.79 -3.35 25.17
N SER A 729 17.70 -4.05 24.84
CA SER A 729 16.98 -3.85 23.58
C SER A 729 15.57 -3.36 23.87
N ALA A 730 14.84 -2.84 22.88
CA ALA A 730 13.42 -2.56 23.02
C ALA A 730 13.03 -1.80 24.32
N GLY A 731 13.70 -0.68 24.62
CA GLY A 731 13.32 0.17 25.76
C GLY A 731 13.64 -0.38 27.16
N GLU A 732 14.24 -1.57 27.27
CA GLU A 732 14.63 -2.19 28.53
C GLU A 732 15.58 -1.28 29.32
N GLY A 733 15.25 -1.00 30.59
CA GLY A 733 16.10 -0.20 31.47
C GLY A 733 16.35 1.23 30.97
N ILE A 734 15.39 1.78 30.22
CA ILE A 734 15.34 3.19 29.83
C ILE A 734 14.20 3.87 30.59
N TRP A 735 14.55 4.81 31.45
CA TRP A 735 13.63 5.48 32.38
C TRP A 735 13.55 6.98 32.10
N LEU A 736 12.34 7.48 31.85
CA LEU A 736 12.06 8.91 31.80
C LEU A 736 11.77 9.38 33.22
N CYS A 737 12.49 10.41 33.65
CA CYS A 737 12.51 10.86 35.04
C CYS A 737 12.07 12.32 35.12
N TRP A 738 10.95 12.57 35.81
CA TRP A 738 10.49 13.91 36.16
C TRP A 738 10.51 14.11 37.67
N LEU A 739 10.85 15.33 38.08
CA LEU A 739 10.76 15.75 39.47
C LEU A 739 9.28 16.01 39.78
N GLU A 740 8.78 15.42 40.86
CA GLU A 740 7.38 15.52 41.26
C GLU A 740 7.24 16.42 42.50
N GLY A 741 6.32 17.38 42.45
CA GLY A 741 5.98 18.23 43.60
C GLY A 741 7.00 19.33 43.95
N LYS A 742 8.03 19.55 43.11
CA LYS A 742 9.00 20.65 43.24
C LYS A 742 9.31 21.27 41.88
N ASP A 743 9.67 22.56 41.91
CA ASP A 743 10.17 23.26 40.73
C ASP A 743 11.62 22.86 40.43
N TYR A 744 11.97 22.84 39.15
CA TYR A 744 13.35 22.70 38.69
C TYR A 744 14.17 23.95 39.01
N CYS A 745 15.46 23.77 39.31
CA CYS A 745 16.36 24.90 39.54
C CYS A 745 16.73 25.63 38.23
N THR A 746 17.04 26.93 38.32
CA THR A 746 17.24 27.78 37.14
C THR A 746 18.57 27.50 36.42
N ASN A 747 19.64 27.23 37.16
CA ASN A 747 20.94 26.89 36.58
C ASN A 747 21.42 25.52 37.05
N PHE A 748 22.14 24.82 36.18
CA PHE A 748 22.72 23.53 36.50
C PHE A 748 23.65 23.63 37.73
N GLY A 749 23.34 22.84 38.76
CA GLY A 749 24.09 22.80 40.02
C GLY A 749 23.60 23.73 41.13
N ASP A 750 22.57 24.57 40.88
CA ASP A 750 21.96 25.43 41.91
C ASP A 750 21.28 24.62 43.03
N ALA A 751 20.87 23.38 42.73
CA ALA A 751 20.22 22.47 43.65
C ALA A 751 20.65 21.03 43.42
N MET A 752 20.35 20.17 44.39
CA MET A 752 20.52 18.72 44.35
C MET A 752 19.30 18.10 45.01
N LEU A 753 18.75 17.03 44.43
CA LEU A 753 17.62 16.33 45.03
C LEU A 753 18.00 15.64 46.34
N GLU A 754 17.07 15.66 47.29
CA GLU A 754 17.18 14.91 48.55
C GLU A 754 16.66 13.47 48.39
N ASP A 755 17.02 12.58 49.30
CA ASP A 755 16.63 11.15 49.24
C ASP A 755 15.11 10.94 49.16
N ASP A 756 14.34 11.77 49.88
CA ASP A 756 12.88 11.67 49.98
C ASP A 756 12.13 12.41 48.86
N ASP A 757 12.86 13.09 47.96
CA ASP A 757 12.24 13.78 46.83
C ASP A 757 11.58 12.77 45.90
N LYS A 758 10.41 13.14 45.37
CA LYS A 758 9.58 12.23 44.57
C LYS A 758 9.89 12.40 43.10
N LEU A 759 9.94 11.25 42.42
CA LEU A 759 10.11 11.14 40.99
C LEU A 759 8.85 10.52 40.40
N LYS A 760 8.42 11.05 39.26
CA LYS A 760 7.57 10.35 38.32
C LYS A 760 8.49 9.65 37.33
N LEU A 761 8.35 8.33 37.19
CA LEU A 761 9.18 7.48 36.36
C LEU A 761 8.31 6.80 35.30
N MET A 762 8.81 6.72 34.07
CA MET A 762 8.20 5.92 33.01
C MET A 762 9.25 5.02 32.36
N GLU A 763 9.00 3.70 32.33
CA GLU A 763 9.85 2.76 31.60
C GLU A 763 9.46 2.73 30.13
N MET A 764 10.43 2.87 29.22
CA MET A 764 10.18 2.92 27.78
C MET A 764 9.78 1.58 27.17
N ASN A 765 10.05 0.46 27.84
CA ASN A 765 9.72 -0.87 27.33
C ASN A 765 8.20 -1.07 27.15
N ASP A 766 7.39 -0.60 28.09
CA ASP A 766 5.94 -0.83 28.12
C ASP A 766 5.12 0.45 28.43
N ASN A 767 5.77 1.61 28.55
CA ASN A 767 5.18 2.91 28.91
C ASN A 767 4.51 2.95 30.30
N HIS A 768 4.76 1.99 31.19
CA HIS A 768 4.17 2.06 32.52
C HIS A 768 4.75 3.24 33.31
N VAL A 769 3.91 3.85 34.14
CA VAL A 769 4.29 4.97 35.02
C VAL A 769 4.23 4.53 36.47
N GLU A 770 5.26 4.88 37.23
CA GLU A 770 5.35 4.65 38.67
C GLU A 770 6.03 5.83 39.39
N TYR A 771 5.86 5.88 40.71
CA TYR A 771 6.30 7.01 41.53
C TYR A 771 7.15 6.51 42.69
N HIS A 772 8.39 6.97 42.74
CA HIS A 772 9.38 6.53 43.71
C HIS A 772 10.11 7.73 44.30
N THR A 773 10.67 7.56 45.49
CA THR A 773 11.68 8.48 46.00
C THR A 773 12.97 8.37 45.18
N VAL A 774 13.80 9.41 45.22
CA VAL A 774 15.14 9.39 44.64
C VAL A 774 15.97 8.24 45.24
N LYS A 775 15.86 8.00 46.55
CA LYS A 775 16.56 6.90 47.22
C LYS A 775 16.12 5.53 46.68
N GLU A 776 14.81 5.29 46.55
CA GLU A 776 14.24 4.06 46.02
C GLU A 776 14.76 3.79 44.60
N PHE A 777 14.73 4.80 43.72
CA PHE A 777 15.21 4.67 42.34
C PHE A 777 16.70 4.38 42.25
N ILE A 778 17.54 5.10 43.01
CA ILE A 778 18.99 4.84 43.02
C ILE A 778 19.28 3.44 43.55
N THR A 779 18.57 3.00 44.60
CA THR A 779 18.73 1.66 45.17
C THR A 779 18.34 0.59 44.15
N PHE A 780 17.22 0.77 43.44
CA PHE A 780 16.83 -0.11 42.33
C PHE A 780 17.90 -0.17 41.22
N CYS A 781 18.42 0.99 40.79
CA CYS A 781 19.43 1.06 39.75
C CYS A 781 20.74 0.36 40.11
N VAL A 782 21.12 0.32 41.39
CA VAL A 782 22.43 -0.22 41.84
C VAL A 782 22.31 -1.63 42.43
N GLU A 783 21.29 -1.87 43.26
CA GLU A 783 21.14 -3.05 44.10
C GLU A 783 19.94 -3.92 43.71
N GLY A 784 19.05 -3.42 42.84
CA GLY A 784 17.91 -4.14 42.28
C GLY A 784 16.61 -3.99 43.09
N PRO A 785 15.49 -4.53 42.57
CA PRO A 785 14.16 -4.33 43.15
C PRO A 785 13.97 -5.02 44.50
N ASP A 786 14.72 -6.09 44.78
CA ASP A 786 14.62 -6.86 46.03
C ASP A 786 15.49 -6.29 47.17
N ALA A 787 16.25 -5.21 46.92
CA ALA A 787 17.15 -4.63 47.91
C ALA A 787 16.40 -3.86 49.01
N GLU A 788 16.97 -3.84 50.21
CA GLU A 788 16.38 -3.11 51.34
C GLU A 788 16.34 -1.60 51.02
N GLY A 789 15.13 -1.04 50.97
CA GLY A 789 14.92 0.38 50.65
C GLY A 789 14.73 0.71 49.17
N ALA A 790 14.65 -0.29 48.27
CA ALA A 790 14.30 -0.07 46.86
C ALA A 790 12.81 0.28 46.67
N GLY A 791 11.93 -0.11 47.59
CA GLY A 791 10.47 0.02 47.40
C GLY A 791 9.89 -1.12 46.56
N GLU A 792 8.62 -1.02 46.14
CA GLU A 792 7.95 -2.03 45.31
C GLU A 792 7.92 -1.60 43.84
N TRP A 793 8.56 -2.37 42.96
CA TRP A 793 8.70 -2.05 41.53
C TRP A 793 7.74 -2.87 40.66
N LYS A 794 7.18 -2.24 39.63
CA LYS A 794 6.39 -2.96 38.59
C LYS A 794 7.24 -3.47 37.45
N SER A 795 8.42 -2.88 37.24
CA SER A 795 9.36 -3.31 36.20
C SER A 795 9.66 -4.81 36.32
N THR A 796 9.66 -5.51 35.19
CA THR A 796 10.02 -6.93 35.10
C THR A 796 11.53 -7.13 34.93
N PHE A 797 12.31 -6.04 34.86
CA PHE A 797 13.76 -6.07 34.67
C PHE A 797 14.51 -5.95 36.01
N PRO A 798 15.73 -6.52 36.10
CA PRO A 798 16.39 -6.74 37.38
C PRO A 798 16.99 -5.50 38.05
N GLY A 799 16.89 -4.31 37.44
CA GLY A 799 17.67 -3.14 37.88
C GLY A 799 19.17 -3.44 37.81
N LYS A 800 19.93 -3.10 38.87
CA LYS A 800 21.36 -3.49 39.04
C LYS A 800 22.26 -3.13 37.85
N TYR A 801 22.03 -1.98 37.23
CA TYR A 801 22.69 -1.56 35.99
C TYR A 801 24.20 -1.32 36.13
N LEU A 802 24.72 -1.24 37.36
CA LEU A 802 26.16 -1.09 37.66
C LEU A 802 26.83 -2.41 38.13
N GLU A 803 26.10 -3.52 38.17
CA GLU A 803 26.63 -4.80 38.65
C GLU A 803 27.83 -5.29 37.82
N GLY A 804 28.86 -5.79 38.51
CA GLY A 804 30.11 -6.21 37.88
C GLY A 804 31.05 -5.08 37.47
N GLY A 805 30.63 -3.81 37.61
CA GLY A 805 31.41 -2.61 37.32
C GLY A 805 31.67 -2.39 35.83
N LYS A 806 32.44 -1.33 35.52
CA LYS A 806 32.71 -0.89 34.14
C LYS A 806 33.28 -1.99 33.25
N ALA A 807 34.17 -2.84 33.77
CA ALA A 807 34.77 -3.94 33.01
C ALA A 807 33.76 -5.00 32.57
N ALA A 808 32.69 -5.22 33.34
CA ALA A 808 31.57 -6.09 32.97
C ALA A 808 30.52 -5.37 32.09
N GLY A 809 30.73 -4.10 31.77
CA GLY A 809 29.81 -3.26 31.02
C GLY A 809 28.76 -2.53 31.87
N GLY A 810 28.87 -2.58 33.20
CA GLY A 810 28.00 -1.86 34.12
C GLY A 810 28.18 -0.34 33.96
N GLN A 811 27.12 0.34 33.50
CA GLN A 811 27.06 1.79 33.36
C GLN A 811 25.61 2.26 33.21
N LEU A 812 25.37 3.50 33.63
CA LEU A 812 24.14 4.25 33.36
C LEU A 812 24.48 5.55 32.63
N VAL A 813 23.71 5.85 31.58
CA VAL A 813 23.78 7.12 30.87
C VAL A 813 22.61 8.00 31.27
N ASP A 814 22.92 9.25 31.57
CA ASP A 814 22.00 10.30 31.96
C ASP A 814 21.97 11.38 30.91
N GLN A 815 20.88 11.44 30.14
CA GLN A 815 20.66 12.39 29.06
C GLN A 815 19.42 13.25 29.36
N ARG A 816 19.36 14.46 28.81
CA ARG A 816 18.16 15.29 28.92
C ARG A 816 16.98 14.60 28.22
N LEU A 817 15.80 14.70 28.81
CA LEU A 817 14.58 14.33 28.10
C LEU A 817 14.24 15.40 27.06
N LEU A 818 14.10 14.97 25.80
CA LEU A 818 13.65 15.80 24.69
C LEU A 818 12.14 15.53 24.47
N PRO A 819 11.25 16.46 24.82
CA PRO A 819 9.80 16.20 24.84
C PRO A 819 9.22 15.95 23.45
N ARG A 820 9.85 16.49 22.41
CA ARG A 820 9.45 16.28 21.00
C ARG A 820 9.68 14.84 20.51
N ILE A 821 10.20 13.92 21.34
CA ILE A 821 10.14 12.47 21.05
C ILE A 821 8.70 11.99 20.77
N SER A 822 7.68 12.69 21.29
CA SER A 822 6.27 12.47 20.94
C SER A 822 5.95 12.67 19.45
N GLU A 823 6.75 13.47 18.74
CA GLU A 823 6.64 13.65 17.28
C GLU A 823 7.22 12.46 16.50
N GLY A 824 8.00 11.62 17.17
CA GLY A 824 8.64 10.44 16.62
C GLY A 824 10.16 10.58 16.48
N GLU A 825 10.80 9.42 16.49
CA GLU A 825 12.24 9.27 16.26
C GLU A 825 12.54 9.11 14.77
N VAL A 826 13.62 9.71 14.31
CA VAL A 826 14.12 9.58 12.94
C VAL A 826 15.32 8.64 12.95
N ARG A 827 15.19 7.48 12.31
CA ARG A 827 16.27 6.50 12.13
C ARG A 827 16.92 6.69 10.77
N MET A 828 18.24 6.87 10.75
CA MET A 828 19.05 6.80 9.53
C MET A 828 19.65 5.40 9.40
N LEU A 829 19.24 4.68 8.36
CA LEU A 829 19.73 3.34 8.05
C LEU A 829 20.94 3.41 7.14
N MET A 830 22.06 2.88 7.63
CA MET A 830 23.38 3.05 7.03
C MET A 830 23.96 1.72 6.58
N VAL A 831 24.61 1.71 5.41
CA VAL A 831 25.46 0.62 4.93
C VAL A 831 26.90 1.12 4.78
N GLY A 832 27.77 0.77 5.72
CA GLY A 832 29.05 1.45 5.86
C GLY A 832 28.84 2.98 6.00
N PRO A 833 29.47 3.83 5.17
CA PRO A 833 29.23 5.27 5.19
C PRO A 833 28.00 5.72 4.38
N VAL A 834 27.31 4.82 3.67
CA VAL A 834 26.24 5.18 2.73
C VAL A 834 24.89 5.21 3.45
N LEU A 835 24.19 6.35 3.38
CA LEU A 835 22.79 6.44 3.82
C LEU A 835 21.89 5.74 2.80
N GLN A 836 21.10 4.78 3.25
CA GLN A 836 20.19 4.03 2.38
C GLN A 836 18.74 4.49 2.52
N MET A 837 18.30 4.78 3.74
CA MET A 837 16.91 5.14 4.01
C MET A 837 16.80 5.93 5.32
N ILE A 838 15.82 6.83 5.36
CA ILE A 838 15.42 7.54 6.57
C ILE A 838 14.04 7.03 6.98
N ILE A 839 13.89 6.63 8.24
CA ILE A 839 12.68 6.00 8.78
C ILE A 839 12.19 6.85 9.94
N HIS A 840 11.04 7.49 9.78
CA HIS A 840 10.38 8.20 10.88
C HIS A 840 9.43 7.25 11.61
N LYS A 841 9.70 7.02 12.90
CA LYS A 841 8.94 6.14 13.79
C LYS A 841 8.17 7.00 14.78
N LYS A 842 6.87 7.16 14.55
CA LYS A 842 6.00 7.98 15.41
C LYS A 842 5.23 7.09 16.38
N PRO A 843 5.35 7.28 17.71
CA PRO A 843 4.54 6.57 18.70
C PRO A 843 3.04 6.70 18.43
N GLU A 844 2.30 5.59 18.54
CA GLU A 844 0.82 5.56 18.45
C GLU A 844 0.14 5.78 19.83
N GLY A 845 0.83 6.48 20.72
CA GLY A 845 0.42 6.77 22.09
C GLY A 845 1.63 6.89 23.02
N GLY A 846 1.60 7.81 23.99
CA GLY A 846 2.70 8.01 24.92
C GLY A 846 3.97 8.61 24.26
N LEU A 847 5.14 8.24 24.79
CA LEU A 847 6.45 8.76 24.37
C LEU A 847 7.40 7.68 23.81
N SER A 848 7.02 6.39 23.87
CA SER A 848 7.83 5.28 23.37
C SER A 848 7.37 4.77 22.01
N ALA A 849 8.33 4.60 21.09
CA ALA A 849 8.12 3.99 19.78
C ALA A 849 8.46 2.48 19.75
N VAL A 850 8.55 1.85 20.93
CA VAL A 850 8.96 0.44 21.10
C VAL A 850 7.76 -0.51 21.01
N GLY A 851 7.99 -1.77 20.62
CA GLY A 851 7.00 -2.85 20.74
C GLY A 851 5.94 -2.90 19.64
N GLY A 852 6.14 -2.18 18.53
CA GLY A 852 5.21 -2.18 17.39
C GLY A 852 4.09 -1.14 17.48
N ASN A 853 4.05 -0.33 18.53
CA ASN A 853 3.08 0.77 18.70
C ASN A 853 3.58 2.04 17.99
N SER A 854 3.84 1.97 16.69
CA SER A 854 4.34 3.12 15.93
C SER A 854 3.91 3.13 14.48
N ALA A 855 3.57 4.31 14.00
CA ALA A 855 3.40 4.58 12.58
C ALA A 855 4.77 4.84 11.96
N TYR A 856 5.09 4.09 10.90
CA TYR A 856 6.35 4.20 10.17
C TYR A 856 6.15 4.98 8.87
N THR A 857 7.00 5.98 8.64
CA THR A 857 7.10 6.67 7.34
C THR A 857 8.51 6.54 6.80
N TYR A 858 8.64 6.19 5.52
CA TYR A 858 9.92 5.91 4.87
C TYR A 858 10.27 7.01 3.87
N PHE A 859 11.50 7.51 3.93
CA PHE A 859 12.01 8.55 3.06
C PHE A 859 13.31 8.10 2.40
N LYS A 860 13.52 8.55 1.16
CA LYS A 860 14.76 8.32 0.41
C LYS A 860 15.84 9.33 0.83
N PRO A 861 17.14 8.98 0.70
CA PRO A 861 18.23 9.94 0.82
C PRO A 861 18.00 11.17 -0.07
N GLY A 862 18.36 12.36 0.41
CA GLY A 862 18.16 13.63 -0.28
C GLY A 862 16.74 14.19 -0.23
N CYS A 863 15.85 13.63 0.61
CA CYS A 863 14.53 14.22 0.84
C CYS A 863 14.63 15.59 1.51
N LYS A 864 13.72 16.51 1.15
CA LYS A 864 13.78 17.91 1.64
C LYS A 864 13.51 18.01 3.13
N GLU A 865 12.72 17.09 3.67
CA GLU A 865 12.29 17.02 5.06
C GLU A 865 13.48 16.84 6.02
N TYR A 866 14.48 16.05 5.62
CA TYR A 866 15.63 15.69 6.47
C TYR A 866 16.98 16.12 5.89
N GLU A 867 17.00 16.90 4.81
CA GLU A 867 18.23 17.37 4.14
C GLU A 867 19.24 17.99 5.11
N THR A 868 18.78 18.77 6.09
CA THR A 868 19.67 19.39 7.08
C THR A 868 20.26 18.37 8.06
N LEU A 869 19.48 17.38 8.49
CA LEU A 869 19.97 16.31 9.34
C LEU A 869 20.97 15.44 8.58
N GLU A 870 20.64 15.07 7.35
CA GLU A 870 21.50 14.26 6.47
C GLU A 870 22.84 14.95 6.24
N ARG A 871 22.85 16.22 5.82
CA ARG A 871 24.09 16.97 5.62
C ARG A 871 24.92 17.04 6.91
N LYS A 872 24.33 17.47 8.03
CA LYS A 872 25.06 17.60 9.31
C LYS A 872 25.64 16.26 9.76
N PHE A 873 24.83 15.20 9.73
CA PHE A 873 25.27 13.90 10.23
C PHE A 873 26.30 13.24 9.31
N ILE A 874 26.02 13.19 8.00
CA ILE A 874 26.86 12.47 7.04
C ILE A 874 28.15 13.22 6.71
N ASP A 875 28.05 14.52 6.40
CA ASP A 875 29.20 15.29 5.90
C ASP A 875 30.06 15.85 7.04
N GLU A 876 29.46 16.23 8.17
CA GLU A 876 30.16 16.90 9.28
C GLU A 876 30.48 15.94 10.44
N ASP A 877 29.50 15.17 10.92
CA ASP A 877 29.64 14.38 12.14
C ASP A 877 30.31 13.01 11.91
N ILE A 878 29.97 12.21 10.89
CA ILE A 878 30.57 10.88 10.67
C ILE A 878 32.12 10.89 10.67
N PRO A 879 32.81 11.84 10.00
CA PRO A 879 34.27 11.92 10.05
C PRO A 879 34.83 12.11 11.46
N GLN A 880 34.11 12.85 12.31
CA GLN A 880 34.50 13.13 13.70
C GLN A 880 34.08 12.00 14.64
N LEU A 881 32.96 11.33 14.35
CA LEU A 881 32.36 10.24 15.11
C LEU A 881 33.35 9.10 15.31
N MET A 882 34.01 8.66 14.23
CA MET A 882 34.97 7.54 14.29
C MET A 882 36.12 7.82 15.27
N LYS A 883 36.61 9.07 15.30
CA LYS A 883 37.65 9.50 16.23
C LYS A 883 37.12 9.63 17.66
N ALA A 884 35.96 10.25 17.84
CA ALA A 884 35.34 10.45 19.15
C ALA A 884 35.02 9.10 19.84
N LEU A 885 34.65 8.09 19.05
CA LEU A 885 34.37 6.74 19.53
C LEU A 885 35.61 5.84 19.61
N GLU A 886 36.81 6.34 19.27
CA GLU A 886 38.08 5.59 19.34
C GLU A 886 38.10 4.36 18.41
N ILE A 887 37.42 4.45 17.26
CA ILE A 887 37.29 3.38 16.24
C ILE A 887 37.89 3.80 14.89
N GLU A 888 38.77 4.80 14.86
CA GLU A 888 39.37 5.36 13.62
C GLU A 888 40.11 4.33 12.75
N ASN A 889 40.55 3.21 13.34
CA ASN A 889 41.25 2.12 12.65
C ASN A 889 40.34 0.92 12.34
N ASP A 890 39.09 0.94 12.79
CA ASP A 890 38.07 -0.07 12.50
C ASP A 890 37.19 0.38 11.32
N PRO A 891 36.70 -0.56 10.50
CA PRO A 891 35.69 -0.22 9.50
C PRO A 891 34.36 0.13 10.18
N LEU A 892 33.60 1.04 9.58
CA LEU A 892 32.19 1.19 9.92
C LEU A 892 31.45 -0.16 9.74
N PRO A 893 30.41 -0.43 10.55
CA PRO A 893 29.56 -1.60 10.36
C PRO A 893 28.99 -1.67 8.94
N ILE A 894 28.82 -2.89 8.40
CA ILE A 894 28.13 -3.08 7.12
C ILE A 894 26.65 -2.70 7.21
N LEU A 895 26.01 -2.84 8.37
CA LEU A 895 24.65 -2.38 8.60
C LEU A 895 24.55 -1.80 10.01
N TRP A 896 24.14 -0.54 10.10
CA TRP A 896 23.97 0.16 11.36
C TRP A 896 22.93 1.29 11.26
N THR A 897 22.52 1.83 12.40
CA THR A 897 21.62 2.99 12.44
C THR A 897 22.07 4.05 13.44
N GLY A 898 21.76 5.29 13.12
CA GLY A 898 21.67 6.39 14.09
C GLY A 898 20.20 6.75 14.29
N ASP A 899 19.76 6.80 15.54
CA ASP A 899 18.38 7.04 15.91
C ASP A 899 18.27 8.42 16.58
N PHE A 900 17.54 9.34 15.95
CA PHE A 900 17.57 10.77 16.23
C PHE A 900 16.25 11.31 16.76
N ILE A 901 16.31 12.15 17.78
CA ILE A 901 15.17 12.75 18.44
C ILE A 901 15.08 14.22 18.05
N PRO A 902 13.93 14.71 17.54
CA PRO A 902 13.78 16.12 17.21
C PRO A 902 13.81 16.99 18.47
N ARG A 903 14.33 18.21 18.34
CA ARG A 903 14.27 19.27 19.33
C ARG A 903 14.15 20.62 18.66
N ASP A 904 13.76 21.63 19.43
CA ASP A 904 13.80 23.00 18.97
C ASP A 904 15.25 23.45 18.76
N GLY A 905 15.50 24.05 17.61
CA GLY A 905 16.78 24.67 17.27
C GLY A 905 16.92 26.08 17.82
N ASP A 906 18.10 26.66 17.65
CA ASP A 906 18.43 28.01 18.14
C ASP A 906 17.58 29.12 17.48
N THR A 907 17.04 28.84 16.28
CA THR A 907 16.11 29.74 15.60
C THR A 907 14.67 29.30 15.89
N PRO A 908 13.76 30.19 16.33
CA PRO A 908 12.36 29.85 16.56
C PRO A 908 11.72 29.17 15.34
N GLY A 909 11.09 28.01 15.56
CA GLY A 909 10.46 27.21 14.50
C GLY A 909 11.42 26.30 13.70
N SER A 910 12.72 26.36 13.95
CA SER A 910 13.67 25.39 13.38
C SER A 910 13.68 24.09 14.18
N THR A 911 13.91 22.97 13.50
CA THR A 911 14.08 21.65 14.15
C THR A 911 15.53 21.21 14.00
N GLU A 912 16.13 20.86 15.13
CA GLU A 912 17.41 20.17 15.22
C GLU A 912 17.18 18.75 15.73
N TYR A 913 18.21 17.92 15.63
CA TYR A 913 18.12 16.50 15.97
C TYR A 913 19.28 16.10 16.86
N VAL A 914 19.00 15.27 17.85
CA VAL A 914 19.98 14.74 18.79
C VAL A 914 19.95 13.23 18.70
N VAL A 915 21.11 12.58 18.62
CA VAL A 915 21.15 11.12 18.60
C VAL A 915 20.81 10.54 19.98
N GLY A 916 19.84 9.63 19.98
CA GLY A 916 19.37 8.89 21.16
C GLY A 916 20.13 7.58 21.35
N GLU A 917 20.56 6.93 20.27
CA GLU A 917 21.44 5.74 20.27
C GLU A 917 22.01 5.43 18.88
N PHE A 918 23.06 4.60 18.85
CA PHE A 918 23.53 3.93 17.65
C PHE A 918 23.30 2.42 17.76
N ASN A 919 22.78 1.82 16.70
CA ASN A 919 22.63 0.38 16.61
C ASN A 919 23.64 -0.16 15.60
N CYS A 920 24.69 -0.81 16.08
CA CYS A 920 25.80 -1.27 15.24
C CYS A 920 25.98 -2.79 15.21
N SER A 921 25.09 -3.56 15.86
CA SER A 921 25.15 -5.03 15.87
C SER A 921 23.77 -5.60 15.56
N CYS A 922 23.72 -6.56 14.65
CA CYS A 922 22.53 -7.34 14.31
C CYS A 922 21.25 -6.54 13.97
N VAL A 923 21.41 -5.33 13.40
CA VAL A 923 20.29 -4.50 12.94
C VAL A 923 19.42 -5.30 11.97
N GLY A 924 18.11 -5.38 12.24
CA GLY A 924 17.17 -6.10 11.39
C GLY A 924 16.84 -5.34 10.10
N ILE A 925 16.53 -6.08 9.05
CA ILE A 925 16.04 -5.52 7.78
C ILE A 925 14.51 -5.52 7.85
N SER A 926 13.89 -4.34 8.05
CA SER A 926 12.47 -4.22 8.41
C SER A 926 11.51 -4.98 7.48
N LYS A 927 11.77 -4.98 6.17
CA LYS A 927 10.96 -5.68 5.17
C LYS A 927 11.03 -7.21 5.27
N PHE A 928 12.06 -7.76 5.93
CA PHE A 928 12.12 -9.19 6.27
C PHE A 928 11.62 -9.48 7.70
N GLN A 929 11.49 -8.47 8.58
CA GLN A 929 11.13 -8.68 9.98
C GLN A 929 9.72 -9.24 10.18
N ALA A 930 8.80 -8.98 9.26
CA ALA A 930 7.42 -9.48 9.35
C ALA A 930 7.30 -11.01 9.41
N VAL A 931 8.33 -11.72 8.93
CA VAL A 931 8.40 -13.19 8.91
C VAL A 931 9.57 -13.73 9.76
N CYS A 932 10.15 -12.89 10.62
CA CYS A 932 11.23 -13.30 11.53
C CYS A 932 10.71 -14.22 12.62
N GLY A 933 11.37 -15.37 12.80
CA GLY A 933 11.08 -16.31 13.88
C GLY A 933 9.87 -17.21 13.60
N GLY A 934 9.85 -18.37 14.26
CA GLY A 934 8.70 -19.29 14.19
C GLY A 934 8.72 -20.23 12.98
N GLU A 935 7.59 -20.32 12.27
CA GLU A 935 7.36 -21.28 11.18
C GLU A 935 7.48 -20.67 9.78
N GLN A 936 7.57 -19.35 9.69
CA GLN A 936 7.69 -18.63 8.41
C GLN A 936 9.13 -18.62 7.91
N THR A 937 9.27 -18.45 6.60
CA THR A 937 10.52 -18.49 5.86
C THR A 937 10.64 -17.26 4.96
N LEU A 938 11.79 -17.11 4.31
CA LEU A 938 11.98 -16.09 3.29
C LEU A 938 10.95 -16.21 2.14
N ALA A 939 10.35 -17.37 1.91
CA ALA A 939 9.30 -17.55 0.89
C ALA A 939 7.98 -16.86 1.23
N ASP A 940 7.72 -16.59 2.51
CA ASP A 940 6.50 -15.96 3.01
C ASP A 940 6.54 -14.42 2.89
N VAL A 941 7.69 -13.84 2.54
CA VAL A 941 7.84 -12.41 2.24
C VAL A 941 7.13 -12.09 0.92
N SER A 942 6.38 -10.98 0.85
CA SER A 942 5.79 -10.52 -0.41
C SER A 942 6.90 -10.25 -1.44
N ASP A 943 6.64 -10.42 -2.73
CA ASP A 943 7.65 -10.11 -3.75
C ASP A 943 8.07 -8.63 -3.66
N ALA A 944 7.14 -7.71 -3.43
CA ALA A 944 7.46 -6.29 -3.30
C ALA A 944 8.48 -6.03 -2.18
N ASP A 945 8.22 -6.55 -0.97
CA ASP A 945 9.13 -6.40 0.16
C ASP A 945 10.44 -7.15 -0.03
N TYR A 946 10.41 -8.32 -0.67
CA TYR A 946 11.62 -9.10 -0.98
C TYR A 946 12.59 -8.30 -1.84
N TYR A 947 12.11 -7.74 -2.97
CA TYR A 947 12.99 -7.03 -3.89
C TYR A 947 13.50 -5.71 -3.30
N GLU A 948 12.65 -4.97 -2.59
CA GLU A 948 13.06 -3.75 -1.88
C GLU A 948 14.13 -4.05 -0.82
N ALA A 949 13.94 -5.09 -0.02
CA ALA A 949 14.92 -5.53 0.97
C ALA A 949 16.24 -6.02 0.32
N CYS A 950 16.15 -6.65 -0.85
CA CYS A 950 17.31 -7.10 -1.60
C CYS A 950 18.17 -5.94 -2.13
N GLU A 951 17.60 -4.75 -2.40
CA GLU A 951 18.39 -3.57 -2.75
C GLU A 951 19.37 -3.21 -1.62
N LEU A 952 18.92 -3.30 -0.36
CA LEU A 952 19.77 -3.09 0.82
C LEU A 952 20.84 -4.17 0.95
N THR A 953 20.50 -5.45 0.79
CA THR A 953 21.50 -6.54 0.93
C THR A 953 22.51 -6.58 -0.22
N ASP A 954 22.10 -6.18 -1.42
CA ASP A 954 23.00 -6.05 -2.56
C ASP A 954 23.97 -4.86 -2.34
N LEU A 955 23.49 -3.75 -1.76
CA LEU A 955 24.35 -2.64 -1.31
C LEU A 955 25.32 -3.08 -0.20
N MET A 956 24.86 -3.90 0.76
CA MET A 956 25.74 -4.48 1.79
C MET A 956 26.85 -5.33 1.17
N GLY A 957 26.51 -6.17 0.18
CA GLY A 957 27.46 -7.00 -0.54
C GLY A 957 28.52 -6.18 -1.28
N THR A 958 28.10 -5.20 -2.08
CA THR A 958 29.02 -4.31 -2.81
C THR A 958 29.91 -3.50 -1.86
N THR A 959 29.34 -3.00 -0.76
CA THR A 959 30.09 -2.26 0.26
C THR A 959 31.12 -3.15 0.97
N ALA A 960 30.78 -4.40 1.28
CA ALA A 960 31.71 -5.34 1.90
C ALA A 960 32.93 -5.62 1.00
N ILE A 961 32.70 -5.82 -0.30
CA ILE A 961 33.79 -6.01 -1.28
C ILE A 961 34.64 -4.73 -1.40
N MET A 962 34.01 -3.55 -1.45
CA MET A 962 34.71 -2.27 -1.47
C MET A 962 35.61 -2.07 -0.24
N MET A 963 35.12 -2.36 0.96
CA MET A 963 35.90 -2.24 2.20
C MET A 963 37.08 -3.23 2.24
N LEU A 964 36.90 -4.45 1.73
CA LEU A 964 37.99 -5.42 1.57
C LEU A 964 39.05 -4.95 0.57
N ASP A 965 38.63 -4.32 -0.53
CA ASP A 965 39.55 -3.69 -1.49
C ASP A 965 40.37 -2.58 -0.85
N GLN A 966 39.72 -1.69 -0.10
CA GLN A 966 40.39 -0.61 0.63
C GLN A 966 41.38 -1.15 1.66
N LYS A 967 40.99 -2.18 2.44
CA LYS A 967 41.86 -2.81 3.42
C LYS A 967 43.10 -3.41 2.76
N LYS A 968 42.92 -4.12 1.64
CA LYS A 968 44.03 -4.71 0.87
C LYS A 968 44.94 -3.67 0.24
N ALA A 969 44.42 -2.51 -0.15
CA ALA A 969 45.23 -1.41 -0.68
C ALA A 969 46.03 -0.67 0.43
N SER A 970 45.55 -0.71 1.67
CA SER A 970 46.20 -0.08 2.83
C SER A 970 47.25 -0.95 3.55
N ALA A 971 47.25 -2.26 3.26
CA ALA A 971 48.18 -3.26 3.81
C ALA A 971 49.36 -3.48 2.85
#